data_AF-A0A7C6VLU0-F1
#
_entry.id   AF-A0A7C6VLU0-F1
#
_cell.length_a   1.000
_cell.length_b   1.000
_cell.length_c   1.000
_cell.angle_alpha   90.00
_cell.angle_beta   90.00
_cell.angle_gamma   90.00
#
_symmetry.space_group_name_H-M   'P 1'
#
loop_
_entity.id
_entity.type
_entity.pdbx_description
1 polymer ?
#
loop_
_entity_poly.entity_id
_entity_poly.type
_entity_poly.pdbx_seq_one_letter_code
_entity_poly.pdbx_strand_id
1 'polypeptide(L)'
;MQKTLRLHWPTTEPGSEASRYAEALETRLRELGVALAGDGADCLELSPLDGVRDPAKRPPPRVSNADVLMDAAGGALACRPDPRLITVVAFGDTHADGASRLVGEVHAELTRLAPYPVRFVVVTSAKATAKVTGADDGLTYRAANDPDLPRLLLAADAALVSADWPSQDLLLAASLGIPAVVRWAEASQPAPAGLGLAVSGATAQQLAGLLLLLIIEPGIRRRVLDAQEALRQSQRPQEQRRQVAEWLTAQGVPVSPAAAAAPGEAVRHAAAEAFRVEGVFDSSYSLAIVNRRLALALQDEGETVSLYSYEQGEHPQPAWHAVEASDRLQAMWALGQLPCHPAVSLRNAWPPVVRDMRARRRVLASYAWEETSFPRAFAEEFNLTLDLITVVSTQTAQFLRDAGVHTPLAVVGNGVDHLLDVQPEPVPRPLAPARFRFLHVSSCFPRKGVDVLLKAYGEAFSASDDVALVIKTFPNPHNDVKAQLERCRHGNPRYPRVELIEDDWTPGQIAALYQSCHALVAPSRGEGFGLPIAEAMLYGLPVIVTGWGGHMDFCSDDTCWLLDYAPQLAQTHLSQTDSLWAEPSVAHLTALMKTLPSLPASALAAKTARARQSVLARYTWRQVAARTRAALRAVDARPGLMPALRVGWMTTWGSRCGIAAYSQHLVGAFSADELHIFAPWGEETELVDLPNVHRNWALEAATLDRVIADARKFALDALIVQFHWGFFGLGALLTLMREMRAAGIRVVIDFHNTRSAPAAAAEQEVVRALAGAERLLVHTLDDMQRLKALGLSANVALFPLAVYPIAQPTPATVEAERQRLGLQGREVVGSYGFLLPHKGLLQLVEAMPALLAQRPDAHLLMVNALYSPERSGAEHRRLLDRITELGLGDRVTLITDFLPEE
;
A
#
# COMPACT_ATOMS: atom_id res chain seq x y z
N MET A 1 19.26 19.74 34.02
CA MET A 1 18.48 20.59 33.10
C MET A 1 18.21 19.77 31.85
N GLN A 2 16.94 19.49 31.54
CA GLN A 2 16.56 18.81 30.30
C GLN A 2 16.90 19.74 29.12
N LYS A 3 17.96 19.42 28.37
CA LYS A 3 18.28 20.14 27.14
C LYS A 3 17.19 19.84 26.12
N THR A 4 16.52 20.88 25.64
CA THR A 4 15.33 20.73 24.80
C THR A 4 15.63 21.19 23.37
N LEU A 5 15.13 20.44 22.38
CA LEU A 5 15.33 20.68 20.95
C LEU A 5 14.51 21.91 20.53
N ARG A 6 15.09 22.87 19.78
CA ARG A 6 14.34 23.95 19.12
C ARG A 6 14.61 23.99 17.63
N LEU A 7 13.61 23.94 16.77
CA LEU A 7 13.83 24.09 15.33
C LEU A 7 13.94 25.60 14.98
N HIS A 8 15.07 26.05 14.43
CA HIS A 8 15.21 27.40 13.87
C HIS A 8 14.78 27.37 12.41
N TRP A 9 13.75 28.15 12.13
CA TRP A 9 13.23 28.36 10.79
C TRP A 9 13.50 29.82 10.41
N PRO A 10 14.13 30.12 9.26
CA PRO A 10 14.34 31.51 8.84
C PRO A 10 12.98 32.21 8.86
N THR A 11 12.88 33.31 9.61
CA THR A 11 11.64 34.03 9.92
C THR A 11 10.64 34.02 8.76
N THR A 12 9.67 33.12 8.83
CA THR A 12 8.62 33.03 7.84
C THR A 12 7.30 33.47 8.44
N GLU A 13 6.49 34.18 7.67
CA GLU A 13 5.15 34.59 8.09
C GLU A 13 4.35 33.37 8.61
N PRO A 14 3.60 33.50 9.71
CA PRO A 14 2.68 32.47 10.17
C PRO A 14 1.78 32.01 9.02
N GLY A 15 1.69 30.69 8.79
CA GLY A 15 0.92 30.11 7.69
C GLY A 15 1.68 29.92 6.38
N SER A 16 2.94 30.35 6.28
CA SER A 16 3.83 29.98 5.17
C SER A 16 4.09 28.46 5.10
N GLU A 17 4.43 27.95 3.92
CA GLU A 17 4.79 26.54 3.71
C GLU A 17 5.91 26.07 4.65
N ALA A 18 6.86 26.96 4.85
CA ALA A 18 8.01 26.85 5.72
C ALA A 18 7.59 26.69 7.21
N SER A 19 6.70 27.55 7.71
CA SER A 19 6.12 27.44 9.06
C SER A 19 5.32 26.16 9.25
N ARG A 20 4.55 25.73 8.24
CA ARG A 20 3.76 24.49 8.29
C ARG A 20 4.64 23.24 8.32
N TYR A 21 5.77 23.26 7.62
CA TYR A 21 6.74 22.17 7.65
C TYR A 21 7.38 22.02 9.03
N ALA A 22 7.77 23.14 9.65
CA ALA A 22 8.34 23.15 10.99
C ALA A 22 7.37 22.58 12.03
N GLU A 23 6.12 23.04 12.01
CA GLU A 23 5.05 22.53 12.88
C GLU A 23 4.82 21.03 12.68
N ALA A 24 4.76 20.55 11.42
CA ALA A 24 4.62 19.14 11.13
C ALA A 24 5.78 18.32 11.71
N LEU A 25 7.01 18.83 11.63
CA LEU A 25 8.19 18.13 12.17
C LEU A 25 8.20 18.09 13.70
N GLU A 26 7.79 19.16 14.37
CA GLU A 26 7.64 19.16 15.82
C GLU A 26 6.58 18.18 16.28
N THR A 27 5.40 18.21 15.64
CA THR A 27 4.30 17.27 15.91
C THR A 27 4.80 15.84 15.74
N ARG A 28 5.51 15.56 14.66
CA ARG A 28 6.04 14.22 14.40
C ARG A 28 7.07 13.77 15.43
N LEU A 29 7.94 14.66 15.88
CA LEU A 29 8.89 14.36 16.97
C LEU A 29 8.16 14.10 18.30
N ARG A 30 7.10 14.84 18.60
CA ARG A 30 6.27 14.61 19.80
C ARG A 30 5.56 13.25 19.75
N GLU A 31 5.03 12.87 18.59
CA GLU A 31 4.42 11.54 18.36
C GLU A 31 5.42 10.40 18.59
N LEU A 32 6.69 10.61 18.22
CA LEU A 32 7.79 9.69 18.53
C LEU A 32 8.23 9.76 20.01
N GLY A 33 7.55 10.52 20.86
CA GLY A 33 7.89 10.66 22.28
C GLY A 33 9.20 11.42 22.53
N VAL A 34 9.63 12.28 21.61
CA VAL A 34 10.82 13.13 21.77
C VAL A 34 10.45 14.42 22.50
N ALA A 35 11.18 14.74 23.56
CA ALA A 35 10.95 15.97 24.33
C ALA A 35 11.44 17.23 23.57
N LEU A 36 10.52 18.19 23.35
CA LEU A 36 10.75 19.49 22.71
C LEU A 36 10.58 20.66 23.72
N ALA A 37 11.23 21.81 23.47
CA ALA A 37 11.22 22.99 24.37
C ALA A 37 9.89 23.74 24.38
N GLY A 38 9.58 24.41 25.51
CA GLY A 38 8.80 25.66 25.52
C GLY A 38 9.71 26.89 25.30
N ASP A 39 9.18 28.01 24.82
CA ASP A 39 9.89 29.24 24.42
C ASP A 39 11.04 29.71 25.36
N GLY A 40 12.24 30.03 24.83
CA GLY A 40 13.50 30.32 25.58
C GLY A 40 14.84 29.68 25.07
N ALA A 41 15.50 30.32 24.09
CA ALA A 41 16.80 30.07 23.39
C ALA A 41 17.65 28.77 23.57
N ASP A 42 17.86 28.04 22.44
CA ASP A 42 19.03 27.21 22.00
C ASP A 42 18.63 26.29 20.80
N CYS A 43 19.31 26.38 19.63
CA CYS A 43 18.75 26.10 18.27
C CYS A 43 19.14 24.76 17.56
N LEU A 44 18.27 24.30 16.66
CA LEU A 44 18.40 23.26 15.62
C LEU A 44 18.15 23.92 14.27
N GLU A 45 19.21 24.21 13.54
CA GLU A 45 19.12 24.90 12.24
C GLU A 45 18.86 23.88 11.14
N LEU A 46 17.59 23.74 10.70
CA LEU A 46 17.29 23.05 9.45
C LEU A 46 17.62 24.03 8.33
N SER A 47 18.88 24.03 7.88
CA SER A 47 19.27 24.81 6.70
C SER A 47 18.31 24.51 5.54
N PRO A 48 17.85 25.53 4.81
CA PRO A 48 16.82 25.36 3.80
C PRO A 48 17.29 24.35 2.75
N LEU A 49 16.57 23.23 2.67
CA LEU A 49 16.77 22.17 1.68
C LEU A 49 16.51 22.66 0.24
N ASP A 50 16.04 23.90 0.06
CA ASP A 50 15.58 24.47 -1.21
C ASP A 50 16.60 25.45 -1.87
N GLY A 51 17.84 25.49 -1.38
CA GLY A 51 18.83 26.52 -1.76
C GLY A 51 19.74 26.23 -2.98
N VAL A 52 19.58 25.13 -3.72
CA VAL A 52 20.52 24.80 -4.82
C VAL A 52 19.97 25.21 -6.18
N ARG A 53 20.52 26.30 -6.73
CA ARG A 53 20.25 26.82 -8.09
C ARG A 53 20.69 25.85 -9.19
N ASP A 54 19.95 25.92 -10.30
CA ASP A 54 20.11 25.29 -11.62
C ASP A 54 21.53 24.78 -11.98
N PRO A 55 21.73 23.45 -12.15
CA PRO A 55 23.02 22.82 -12.44
C PRO A 55 23.45 22.86 -13.92
N ALA A 56 22.80 23.66 -14.78
CA ALA A 56 22.90 23.54 -16.24
C ALA A 56 24.30 23.68 -16.92
N LYS A 57 25.45 23.90 -16.25
CA LYS A 57 26.76 24.00 -16.95
C LYS A 57 27.98 23.43 -16.19
N ARG A 58 28.24 22.11 -16.35
CA ARG A 58 29.51 21.44 -16.78
C ARG A 58 29.74 20.04 -16.12
N PRO A 59 29.97 18.95 -16.90
CA PRO A 59 30.66 17.74 -16.44
C PRO A 59 31.95 17.46 -17.27
N PRO A 60 32.82 16.44 -17.02
CA PRO A 60 33.10 15.56 -15.85
C PRO A 60 34.58 15.78 -15.35
N PRO A 61 35.30 14.93 -14.55
CA PRO A 61 34.99 13.67 -13.84
C PRO A 61 34.95 13.84 -12.31
N ARG A 62 34.26 12.97 -11.57
CA ARG A 62 34.10 13.08 -10.10
C ARG A 62 34.21 11.74 -9.40
N VAL A 63 35.17 11.66 -8.49
CA VAL A 63 35.51 10.50 -7.66
C VAL A 63 34.62 10.46 -6.42
N SER A 64 34.20 9.27 -6.02
CA SER A 64 33.59 9.01 -4.72
C SER A 64 34.65 8.55 -3.71
N ASN A 65 34.53 9.02 -2.47
CA ASN A 65 35.37 8.55 -1.35
C ASN A 65 35.17 7.05 -1.05
N ALA A 66 34.01 6.50 -1.42
CA ALA A 66 33.72 5.07 -1.29
C ALA A 66 34.58 4.21 -2.24
N ASP A 67 35.03 4.75 -3.38
CA ASP A 67 35.81 4.01 -4.37
C ASP A 67 37.13 3.50 -3.76
N VAL A 68 37.77 4.32 -2.92
CA VAL A 68 39.03 3.97 -2.25
C VAL A 68 38.82 2.86 -1.21
N LEU A 69 37.67 2.88 -0.52
CA LEU A 69 37.28 1.83 0.44
C LEU A 69 36.90 0.52 -0.25
N MET A 70 36.17 0.58 -1.35
CA MET A 70 35.70 -0.60 -2.09
C MET A 70 36.80 -1.30 -2.87
N ASP A 71 37.72 -0.54 -3.48
CA ASP A 71 38.87 -1.10 -4.18
C ASP A 71 39.86 -1.73 -3.18
N ALA A 72 39.97 -1.18 -1.95
CA ALA A 72 40.75 -1.80 -0.86
C ALA A 72 40.14 -3.12 -0.34
N ALA A 73 38.84 -3.32 -0.49
CA ALA A 73 38.10 -4.48 0.02
C ALA A 73 37.81 -5.57 -1.03
N GLY A 74 38.34 -5.44 -2.26
CA GLY A 74 38.33 -6.54 -3.24
C GLY A 74 37.13 -6.60 -4.20
N GLY A 75 36.43 -5.50 -4.47
CA GLY A 75 35.64 -5.31 -5.71
C GLY A 75 34.34 -6.10 -5.90
N ALA A 76 34.00 -7.06 -5.04
CA ALA A 76 32.77 -7.86 -5.15
C ALA A 76 32.03 -7.96 -3.81
N LEU A 77 31.44 -6.85 -3.35
CA LEU A 77 30.71 -6.80 -2.08
C LEU A 77 29.23 -6.45 -2.32
N ALA A 78 28.47 -7.43 -2.82
CA ALA A 78 27.02 -7.39 -2.69
C ALA A 78 26.66 -7.65 -1.22
N CYS A 79 26.33 -6.60 -0.48
CA CYS A 79 25.76 -6.75 0.85
C CYS A 79 24.24 -6.90 0.76
N ARG A 80 23.70 -7.90 1.45
CA ARG A 80 22.25 -8.07 1.63
C ARG A 80 21.90 -7.47 3.00
N PRO A 81 21.21 -6.31 3.04
CA PRO A 81 20.67 -5.81 4.29
C PRO A 81 19.63 -6.79 4.84
N ASP A 82 19.62 -6.97 6.15
CA ASP A 82 18.54 -7.72 6.80
C ASP A 82 17.30 -6.83 6.85
N PRO A 83 16.17 -7.22 6.21
CA PRO A 83 14.95 -6.42 6.20
C PRO A 83 14.29 -6.29 7.58
N ARG A 84 14.76 -7.00 8.60
CA ARG A 84 14.23 -6.94 9.98
C ARG A 84 15.15 -6.21 10.95
N LEU A 85 16.18 -5.54 10.43
CA LEU A 85 17.21 -4.90 11.24
C LEU A 85 17.44 -3.46 10.78
N ILE A 86 17.35 -2.51 11.70
CA ILE A 86 17.83 -1.15 11.47
C ILE A 86 19.33 -1.13 11.71
N THR A 87 20.11 -0.73 10.71
CA THR A 87 21.58 -0.59 10.86
C THR A 87 21.97 0.87 10.86
N VAL A 88 22.53 1.36 11.96
CA VAL A 88 23.10 2.70 12.06
C VAL A 88 24.61 2.60 12.18
N VAL A 89 25.33 3.43 11.42
CA VAL A 89 26.78 3.53 11.51
C VAL A 89 27.14 4.82 12.25
N ALA A 90 27.97 4.72 13.28
CA ALA A 90 28.48 5.86 14.02
C ALA A 90 29.96 6.07 13.72
N PHE A 91 30.34 7.29 13.36
CA PHE A 91 31.73 7.69 13.11
C PHE A 91 32.24 8.53 14.30
N GLY A 92 33.29 8.06 14.99
CA GLY A 92 33.92 8.81 16.10
C GLY A 92 35.09 8.09 16.78
N ASP A 93 36.04 8.86 17.34
CA ASP A 93 37.22 8.31 18.04
C ASP A 93 36.87 7.97 19.49
N THR A 94 36.89 6.68 19.85
CA THR A 94 36.50 6.17 21.17
C THR A 94 37.55 6.38 22.26
N HIS A 95 38.43 7.39 22.12
CA HIS A 95 39.50 7.68 23.07
C HIS A 95 39.08 8.59 24.23
N ALA A 96 37.94 9.29 24.14
CA ALA A 96 37.38 10.09 25.24
C ALA A 96 36.15 9.39 25.84
N ASP A 97 36.16 9.13 27.16
CA ASP A 97 35.10 8.44 27.91
C ASP A 97 33.67 8.98 27.65
N GLY A 98 33.53 10.24 27.22
CA GLY A 98 32.25 10.87 26.91
C GLY A 98 31.62 10.50 25.56
N ALA A 99 32.41 10.21 24.51
CA ALA A 99 31.88 9.96 23.16
C ALA A 99 31.31 8.53 23.03
N SER A 100 32.00 7.54 23.60
CA SER A 100 31.50 6.15 23.66
C SER A 100 30.23 6.04 24.50
N ARG A 101 30.12 6.84 25.58
CA ARG A 101 28.93 6.92 26.42
C ARG A 101 27.72 7.47 25.67
N LEU A 102 27.88 8.57 24.91
CA LEU A 102 26.78 9.15 24.14
C LEU A 102 26.26 8.17 23.07
N VAL A 103 27.15 7.51 22.33
CA VAL A 103 26.73 6.52 21.31
C VAL A 103 25.93 5.38 21.95
N GLY A 104 26.35 4.90 23.12
CA GLY A 104 25.59 3.93 23.91
C GLY A 104 24.21 4.44 24.35
N GLU A 105 24.13 5.69 24.83
CA GLU A 105 22.86 6.33 25.22
C GLU A 105 21.92 6.53 24.01
N VAL A 106 22.45 6.95 22.85
CA VAL A 106 21.68 7.09 21.60
C VAL A 106 21.17 5.73 21.11
N HIS A 107 22.01 4.70 21.18
CA HIS A 107 21.61 3.34 20.85
C HIS A 107 20.45 2.86 21.73
N ALA A 108 20.54 3.06 23.05
CA ALA A 108 19.48 2.67 23.98
C ALA A 108 18.15 3.39 23.68
N GLU A 109 18.19 4.70 23.43
CA GLU A 109 16.99 5.46 23.07
C GLU A 109 16.44 5.06 21.69
N LEU A 110 17.30 4.82 20.70
CA LEU A 110 16.83 4.39 19.39
C LEU A 110 16.20 3.00 19.46
N THR A 111 16.78 2.07 20.22
CA THR A 111 16.20 0.74 20.46
C THR A 111 14.84 0.81 21.16
N ARG A 112 14.63 1.80 22.03
CA ARG A 112 13.33 2.04 22.68
C ARG A 112 12.28 2.62 21.72
N LEU A 113 12.71 3.47 20.79
CA LEU A 113 11.82 4.19 19.86
C LEU A 113 11.53 3.43 18.56
N ALA A 114 12.47 2.61 18.10
CA ALA A 114 12.43 2.01 16.78
C ALA A 114 11.43 0.85 16.69
N PRO A 115 10.75 0.70 15.53
CA PRO A 115 9.81 -0.41 15.31
C PRO A 115 10.49 -1.76 15.06
N TYR A 116 11.82 -1.78 14.90
CA TYR A 116 12.61 -2.97 14.62
C TYR A 116 13.86 -3.02 15.51
N PRO A 117 14.45 -4.22 15.72
CA PRO A 117 15.77 -4.35 16.30
C PRO A 117 16.79 -3.41 15.66
N VAL A 118 17.65 -2.85 16.49
CA VAL A 118 18.68 -1.88 16.07
C VAL A 118 20.05 -2.52 16.21
N ARG A 119 20.88 -2.34 15.18
CA ARG A 119 22.30 -2.61 15.21
C ARG A 119 23.07 -1.31 15.02
N PHE A 120 23.90 -0.96 15.99
CA PHE A 120 24.83 0.14 15.89
C PHE A 120 26.23 -0.40 15.55
N VAL A 121 26.83 0.11 14.48
CA VAL A 121 28.22 -0.18 14.08
C VAL A 121 29.05 1.08 14.32
N VAL A 122 29.94 1.03 15.31
CA VAL A 122 30.85 2.13 15.65
C VAL A 122 32.17 1.91 14.93
N VAL A 123 32.51 2.81 14.00
CA VAL A 123 33.77 2.78 13.26
C VAL A 123 34.84 3.48 14.10
N THR A 124 35.90 2.75 14.45
CA THR A 124 37.00 3.24 15.29
C THR A 124 38.36 3.10 14.59
N SER A 125 39.37 3.81 15.10
CA SER A 125 40.74 3.66 14.61
C SER A 125 41.31 2.26 14.94
N ALA A 126 42.20 1.74 14.09
CA ALA A 126 42.78 0.40 14.25
C ALA A 126 43.54 0.19 15.58
N LYS A 127 43.93 1.27 16.27
CA LYS A 127 44.58 1.23 17.59
C LYS A 127 43.59 1.14 18.76
N ALA A 128 42.33 1.54 18.57
CA ALA A 128 41.32 1.64 19.62
C ALA A 128 40.53 0.33 19.83
N THR A 129 40.38 -0.51 18.79
CA THR A 129 39.65 -1.79 18.82
C THR A 129 40.19 -2.79 19.85
N ALA A 130 41.47 -2.73 20.19
CA ALA A 130 42.10 -3.65 21.15
C ALA A 130 41.65 -3.44 22.62
N LYS A 131 40.93 -2.35 22.95
CA LYS A 131 40.46 -2.04 24.30
C LYS A 131 38.95 -2.20 24.52
N VAL A 132 38.17 -2.38 23.45
CA VAL A 132 36.69 -2.40 23.51
C VAL A 132 36.18 -3.67 22.85
N THR A 133 36.44 -4.81 23.49
CA THR A 133 35.80 -6.08 23.14
C THR A 133 34.72 -6.39 24.19
N GLY A 134 33.53 -5.85 23.97
CA GLY A 134 32.30 -6.25 24.63
C GLY A 134 31.17 -6.15 23.60
N ALA A 135 30.49 -7.27 23.34
CA ALA A 135 29.28 -7.29 22.54
C ALA A 135 28.10 -7.18 23.51
N ASP A 136 27.57 -5.97 23.67
CA ASP A 136 26.25 -5.78 24.28
C ASP A 136 25.19 -5.73 23.17
N ASP A 137 23.99 -6.19 23.49
CA ASP A 137 22.77 -6.27 22.65
C ASP A 137 22.70 -5.26 21.48
N GLY A 138 23.32 -5.57 20.33
CA GLY A 138 23.22 -4.75 19.10
C GLY A 138 24.29 -3.67 18.87
N LEU A 139 25.20 -3.40 19.82
CA LEU A 139 26.30 -2.43 19.66
C LEU A 139 27.61 -3.14 19.31
N THR A 140 28.19 -2.80 18.15
CA THR A 140 29.40 -3.44 17.64
C THR A 140 30.47 -2.42 17.25
N TYR A 141 31.70 -2.64 17.69
CA TYR A 141 32.85 -1.82 17.31
C TYR A 141 33.62 -2.50 16.16
N ARG A 142 33.97 -1.74 15.12
CA ARG A 142 34.70 -2.22 13.95
C ARG A 142 35.86 -1.28 13.66
N ALA A 143 37.04 -1.85 13.43
CA ALA A 143 38.18 -1.07 13.00
C ALA A 143 37.95 -0.56 11.57
N ALA A 144 38.48 0.62 11.24
CA ALA A 144 38.40 1.18 9.90
C ALA A 144 39.03 0.28 8.80
N ASN A 145 39.92 -0.64 9.16
CA ASN A 145 40.53 -1.63 8.27
C ASN A 145 39.85 -3.01 8.30
N ASP A 146 38.69 -3.13 8.95
CA ASP A 146 37.93 -4.37 9.00
C ASP A 146 37.41 -4.74 7.60
N PRO A 147 37.69 -5.97 7.10
CA PRO A 147 37.27 -6.39 5.76
C PRO A 147 35.75 -6.43 5.57
N ASP A 148 34.96 -6.56 6.63
CA ASP A 148 33.49 -6.57 6.58
C ASP A 148 32.88 -5.16 6.64
N LEU A 149 33.66 -4.13 6.99
CA LEU A 149 33.16 -2.76 7.14
C LEU A 149 32.45 -2.22 5.88
N PRO A 150 32.95 -2.41 4.65
CA PRO A 150 32.26 -1.91 3.46
C PRO A 150 30.89 -2.57 3.24
N ARG A 151 30.74 -3.85 3.63
CA ARG A 151 29.43 -4.52 3.61
C ARG A 151 28.47 -3.88 4.61
N LEU A 152 28.95 -3.62 5.83
CA LEU A 152 28.14 -2.99 6.88
C LEU A 152 27.73 -1.57 6.50
N LEU A 153 28.63 -0.81 5.87
CA LEU A 153 28.37 0.52 5.35
C LEU A 153 27.29 0.51 4.25
N LEU A 154 27.37 -0.39 3.26
CA LEU A 154 26.33 -0.51 2.21
C LEU A 154 24.98 -0.98 2.76
N ALA A 155 24.95 -1.63 3.93
CA ALA A 155 23.73 -2.05 4.58
C ALA A 155 23.13 -0.97 5.51
N ALA A 156 23.86 0.12 5.79
CA ALA A 156 23.42 1.14 6.73
C ALA A 156 22.16 1.87 6.26
N ASP A 157 21.26 2.14 7.21
CA ASP A 157 20.04 2.92 7.00
C ASP A 157 20.25 4.41 7.29
N ALA A 158 21.12 4.72 8.25
CA ALA A 158 21.50 6.08 8.62
C ALA A 158 22.91 6.10 9.23
N ALA A 159 23.50 7.30 9.28
CA ALA A 159 24.77 7.56 9.93
C ALA A 159 24.62 8.60 11.07
N LEU A 160 25.35 8.40 12.16
CA LEU A 160 25.57 9.40 13.21
C LEU A 160 27.01 9.90 13.11
N VAL A 161 27.18 11.21 12.88
CA VAL A 161 28.51 11.84 12.72
C VAL A 161 28.74 12.86 13.84
N SER A 162 29.90 12.79 14.50
CA SER A 162 30.28 13.74 15.58
C SER A 162 31.14 14.90 15.05
N ALA A 163 30.96 16.09 15.65
CA ALA A 163 31.52 17.37 15.23
C ALA A 163 33.05 17.49 15.15
N ASP A 164 33.80 16.63 15.84
CA ASP A 164 35.26 16.73 15.94
C ASP A 164 35.96 16.42 14.59
N TRP A 165 35.20 15.94 13.59
CA TRP A 165 35.69 15.54 12.26
C TRP A 165 34.93 16.27 11.13
N PRO A 166 35.36 17.48 10.71
CA PRO A 166 34.47 18.39 9.98
C PRO A 166 34.24 18.11 8.49
N SER A 167 34.65 16.96 7.91
CA SER A 167 34.35 16.70 6.47
C SER A 167 34.45 15.25 5.98
N GLN A 168 35.40 14.45 6.46
CA GLN A 168 35.77 13.20 5.77
C GLN A 168 34.76 12.04 5.96
N ASP A 169 34.34 11.76 7.20
CA ASP A 169 33.36 10.70 7.51
C ASP A 169 31.98 10.98 6.90
N LEU A 170 31.63 12.26 6.86
CA LEU A 170 30.38 12.71 6.27
C LEU A 170 30.42 12.67 4.74
N LEU A 171 31.54 13.05 4.12
CA LEU A 171 31.74 12.87 2.68
C LEU A 171 31.75 11.38 2.32
N LEU A 172 32.21 10.49 3.21
CA LEU A 172 32.09 9.05 3.05
C LEU A 172 30.63 8.59 3.09
N ALA A 173 29.86 8.98 4.11
CA ALA A 173 28.43 8.70 4.18
C ALA A 173 27.67 9.22 2.95
N ALA A 174 27.94 10.46 2.53
CA ALA A 174 27.37 11.06 1.32
C ALA A 174 27.77 10.29 0.05
N SER A 175 29.03 9.87 -0.09
CA SER A 175 29.52 9.09 -1.24
C SER A 175 28.89 7.69 -1.32
N LEU A 176 28.50 7.15 -0.17
CA LEU A 176 27.79 5.88 -0.07
C LEU A 176 26.27 6.04 -0.14
N GLY A 177 25.73 7.26 -0.20
CA GLY A 177 24.28 7.49 -0.18
C GLY A 177 23.61 7.11 1.15
N ILE A 178 24.33 7.24 2.27
CA ILE A 178 23.82 6.99 3.63
C ILE A 178 23.36 8.33 4.23
N PRO A 179 22.08 8.47 4.62
CA PRO A 179 21.56 9.72 5.20
C PRO A 179 22.15 9.93 6.61
N ALA A 180 22.60 11.15 6.92
CA ALA A 180 23.34 11.42 8.16
C ALA A 180 22.62 12.40 9.11
N VAL A 181 22.69 12.12 10.41
CA VAL A 181 22.52 13.10 11.51
C VAL A 181 23.90 13.55 11.96
N VAL A 182 24.11 14.86 12.02
CA VAL A 182 25.40 15.46 12.38
C VAL A 182 25.24 16.19 13.70
N ARG A 183 25.97 15.75 14.73
CA ARG A 183 26.12 16.53 15.96
C ARG A 183 27.13 17.64 15.69
N TRP A 184 26.75 18.90 15.88
CA TRP A 184 27.58 20.08 15.63
C TRP A 184 28.08 20.68 16.96
N ALA A 185 29.40 20.94 17.08
CA ALA A 185 30.03 21.33 18.35
C ALA A 185 30.02 22.84 18.63
N GLU A 186 30.04 23.69 17.59
CA GLU A 186 30.11 25.15 17.76
C GLU A 186 28.77 25.81 17.45
N ALA A 187 28.00 26.16 18.48
CA ALA A 187 26.75 26.92 18.35
C ALA A 187 26.96 28.33 17.73
N SER A 188 28.20 28.80 17.62
CA SER A 188 28.58 30.11 17.08
C SER A 188 28.86 30.13 15.57
N GLN A 189 28.89 28.98 14.88
CA GLN A 189 29.08 28.92 13.42
C GLN A 189 27.92 28.15 12.76
N PRO A 190 27.33 28.67 11.66
CA PRO A 190 26.28 27.95 10.94
C PRO A 190 26.83 26.63 10.41
N ALA A 191 26.04 25.57 10.54
CA ALA A 191 26.40 24.28 9.97
C ALA A 191 26.53 24.42 8.44
N PRO A 192 27.57 23.85 7.81
CA PRO A 192 27.66 23.87 6.35
C PRO A 192 26.41 23.27 5.70
N ALA A 193 25.95 23.88 4.61
CA ALA A 193 24.78 23.40 3.88
C ALA A 193 25.06 22.02 3.25
N GLY A 194 24.07 21.13 3.26
CA GLY A 194 24.16 19.81 2.63
C GLY A 194 24.82 18.71 3.47
N LEU A 195 25.04 18.94 4.77
CA LEU A 195 25.69 17.98 5.65
C LEU A 195 24.75 16.90 6.24
N GLY A 196 23.45 16.97 5.99
CA GLY A 196 22.44 16.16 6.67
C GLY A 196 21.72 16.94 7.78
N LEU A 197 21.09 16.25 8.73
CA LEU A 197 20.39 16.90 9.84
C LEU A 197 21.40 17.33 10.90
N ALA A 198 21.86 18.59 10.83
CA ALA A 198 22.81 19.14 11.78
C ALA A 198 22.12 19.65 13.06
N VAL A 199 22.62 19.25 14.23
CA VAL A 199 22.07 19.67 15.52
C VAL A 199 23.16 19.95 16.55
N SER A 200 23.07 21.09 17.24
CA SER A 200 23.92 21.45 18.37
C SER A 200 23.23 21.17 19.70
N GLY A 201 23.98 20.67 20.69
CA GLY A 201 23.47 20.55 22.07
C GLY A 201 22.39 19.49 22.34
N ALA A 202 22.02 18.67 21.34
CA ALA A 202 20.99 17.64 21.47
C ALA A 202 21.31 16.56 22.52
N THR A 203 20.26 16.07 23.17
CA THR A 203 20.29 14.88 24.03
C THR A 203 20.37 13.59 23.21
N ALA A 204 20.69 12.48 23.87
CA ALA A 204 20.67 11.16 23.23
C ALA A 204 19.29 10.81 22.65
N GLN A 205 18.20 11.12 23.37
CA GLN A 205 16.82 10.91 22.92
C GLN A 205 16.49 11.72 21.66
N GLN A 206 16.99 12.96 21.56
CA GLN A 206 16.77 13.81 20.38
C GLN A 206 17.56 13.31 19.17
N LEU A 207 18.82 12.90 19.35
CA LEU A 207 19.62 12.30 18.28
C LEU A 207 19.00 10.99 17.79
N ALA A 208 18.50 10.15 18.69
CA ALA A 208 17.76 8.93 18.36
C ALA A 208 16.48 9.24 17.58
N GLY A 209 15.70 10.24 18.01
CA GLY A 209 14.51 10.69 17.30
C GLY A 209 14.80 11.18 15.87
N LEU A 210 15.86 11.98 15.68
CA LEU A 210 16.29 12.46 14.36
C LEU A 210 16.78 11.31 13.45
N LEU A 211 17.54 10.35 14.00
CA LEU A 211 17.95 9.15 13.27
C LEU A 211 16.72 8.34 12.84
N LEU A 212 15.77 8.14 13.75
CA LEU A 212 14.55 7.41 13.44
C LEU A 212 13.74 8.11 12.35
N LEU A 213 13.58 9.44 12.42
CA LEU A 213 12.93 10.21 11.36
C LEU A 213 13.58 10.00 9.98
N LEU A 214 14.92 10.03 9.86
CA LEU A 214 15.59 9.73 8.59
C LEU A 214 15.29 8.31 8.09
N ILE A 215 15.06 7.38 8.99
CA ILE A 215 14.78 5.98 8.64
C ILE A 215 13.33 5.81 8.21
N ILE A 216 12.37 6.43 8.91
CA ILE A 216 10.93 6.17 8.75
C ILE A 216 10.17 7.23 7.97
N GLU A 217 10.77 8.39 7.67
CA GLU A 217 10.18 9.45 6.86
C GLU A 217 10.91 9.58 5.51
N PRO A 218 10.45 8.88 4.45
CA PRO A 218 11.09 8.87 3.13
C PRO A 218 11.32 10.27 2.56
N GLY A 219 10.38 11.20 2.76
CA GLY A 219 10.53 12.56 2.26
C GLY A 219 11.67 13.35 2.92
N ILE A 220 11.88 13.18 4.22
CA ILE A 220 13.02 13.81 4.94
C ILE A 220 14.32 13.16 4.46
N ARG A 221 14.37 11.82 4.43
CA ARG A 221 15.52 11.05 3.93
C ARG A 221 15.95 11.51 2.54
N ARG A 222 14.98 11.60 1.62
CA ARG A 222 15.19 12.02 0.24
C ARG A 222 15.89 13.38 0.17
N ARG A 223 15.37 14.37 0.89
CA ARG A 223 15.94 15.73 0.89
C ARG A 223 17.34 15.78 1.48
N VAL A 224 17.60 15.00 2.54
CA VAL A 224 18.95 14.87 3.12
C VAL A 224 19.92 14.26 2.12
N LEU A 225 19.54 13.21 1.42
CA LEU A 225 20.36 12.58 0.38
C LEU A 225 20.63 13.54 -0.80
N ASP A 226 19.63 14.32 -1.22
CA ASP A 226 19.81 15.32 -2.28
C ASP A 226 20.79 16.42 -1.87
N ALA A 227 20.70 16.87 -0.63
CA ALA A 227 21.59 17.89 -0.09
C ALA A 227 23.03 17.37 0.07
N GLN A 228 23.19 16.13 0.55
CA GLN A 228 24.48 15.43 0.60
C GLN A 228 25.08 15.22 -0.79
N GLU A 229 24.26 14.89 -1.78
CA GLU A 229 24.70 14.73 -3.16
C GLU A 229 25.13 16.08 -3.79
N ALA A 230 24.36 17.14 -3.58
CA ALA A 230 24.73 18.49 -4.04
C ALA A 230 26.07 18.94 -3.42
N LEU A 231 26.27 18.65 -2.12
CA LEU A 231 27.55 18.90 -1.46
C LEU A 231 28.69 18.09 -2.08
N ARG A 232 28.49 16.78 -2.30
CA ARG A 232 29.47 15.90 -2.96
C ARG A 232 29.86 16.43 -4.33
N GLN A 233 28.90 16.93 -5.10
CA GLN A 233 29.10 17.55 -6.40
C GLN A 233 29.82 18.91 -6.33
N SER A 234 29.67 19.68 -5.26
CA SER A 234 30.34 20.99 -5.14
C SER A 234 31.86 20.90 -4.92
N GLN A 235 32.35 19.76 -4.43
CA GLN A 235 33.75 19.54 -4.05
C GLN A 235 34.64 19.12 -5.23
N ARG A 236 35.95 19.41 -5.14
CA ARG A 236 36.90 19.03 -6.20
C ARG A 236 37.30 17.55 -6.08
N PRO A 237 37.24 16.76 -7.16
CA PRO A 237 37.44 15.31 -7.12
C PRO A 237 38.82 14.84 -6.64
N GLN A 238 39.88 15.55 -7.05
CA GLN A 238 41.25 15.23 -6.64
C GLN A 238 41.48 15.53 -5.16
N GLU A 239 40.82 16.57 -4.64
CA GLU A 239 40.89 16.97 -3.25
C GLU A 239 40.11 15.98 -2.35
N GLN A 240 38.95 15.49 -2.83
CA GLN A 240 38.20 14.40 -2.18
C GLN A 240 39.01 13.10 -2.09
N ARG A 241 39.57 12.64 -3.23
CA ARG A 241 40.47 11.46 -3.27
C ARG A 241 41.61 11.59 -2.27
N ARG A 242 42.28 12.75 -2.28
CA ARG A 242 43.39 13.03 -1.37
C ARG A 242 42.93 12.95 0.09
N GLN A 243 41.83 13.62 0.43
CA GLN A 243 41.32 13.65 1.79
C GLN A 243 40.92 12.27 2.31
N VAL A 244 40.32 11.40 1.48
CA VAL A 244 39.97 10.05 1.93
C VAL A 244 41.10 9.04 1.84
N ALA A 245 42.02 9.17 0.89
CA ALA A 245 43.26 8.41 0.95
C ALA A 245 44.09 8.79 2.20
N GLU A 246 44.14 10.07 2.56
CA GLU A 246 44.76 10.57 3.80
C GLU A 246 44.03 10.06 5.03
N TRP A 247 42.69 10.08 5.04
CA TRP A 247 41.87 9.50 6.11
C TRP A 247 42.17 8.02 6.29
N LEU A 248 42.05 7.22 5.22
CA LEU A 248 42.33 5.77 5.23
C LEU A 248 43.74 5.48 5.72
N THR A 249 44.72 6.24 5.23
CA THR A 249 46.12 6.11 5.67
C THR A 249 46.29 6.47 7.15
N ALA A 250 45.64 7.53 7.63
CA ALA A 250 45.64 7.92 9.04
C ALA A 250 44.99 6.86 9.95
N GLN A 251 44.01 6.13 9.42
CA GLN A 251 43.36 5.00 10.10
C GLN A 251 44.13 3.67 9.96
N GLY A 252 45.27 3.65 9.27
CA GLY A 252 46.11 2.45 9.09
C GLY A 252 45.66 1.51 7.97
N VAL A 253 44.81 1.98 7.05
CA VAL A 253 44.41 1.26 5.84
C VAL A 253 45.40 1.57 4.70
N PRO A 254 46.13 0.57 4.17
CA PRO A 254 47.07 0.79 3.08
C PRO A 254 46.34 1.09 1.77
N VAL A 255 46.51 2.29 1.22
CA VAL A 255 45.97 2.68 -0.09
C VAL A 255 47.05 2.52 -1.16
N SER A 256 46.81 1.67 -2.17
CA SER A 256 47.75 1.48 -3.28
C SER A 256 47.82 2.71 -4.20
N PRO A 257 49.00 3.16 -4.66
CA PRO A 257 49.14 4.25 -5.64
C PRO A 257 48.40 3.99 -6.96
N ALA A 258 48.13 2.72 -7.31
CA ALA A 258 47.38 2.34 -8.52
C ALA A 258 45.87 2.55 -8.41
N ALA A 259 45.30 2.58 -7.19
CA ALA A 259 43.88 2.88 -6.97
C ALA A 259 43.52 4.35 -7.32
N ALA A 260 44.52 5.23 -7.41
CA ALA A 260 44.34 6.64 -7.69
C ALA A 260 44.09 6.98 -9.18
N ALA A 261 44.30 6.04 -10.11
CA ALA A 261 44.37 6.30 -11.56
C ALA A 261 43.40 5.50 -12.47
N ALA A 262 42.33 4.90 -11.93
CA ALA A 262 41.59 3.86 -12.67
C ALA A 262 40.59 4.37 -13.77
N PRO A 263 40.62 3.77 -14.98
CA PRO A 263 39.63 3.97 -16.08
C PRO A 263 38.17 3.52 -15.79
N GLY A 264 37.87 2.93 -14.63
CA GLY A 264 36.53 2.47 -14.22
C GLY A 264 35.60 3.54 -13.63
N GLU A 265 36.06 4.79 -13.56
CA GLU A 265 35.38 5.92 -12.89
C GLU A 265 34.09 6.35 -13.59
N ALA A 266 34.14 6.54 -14.91
CA ALA A 266 32.97 6.97 -15.68
C ALA A 266 31.84 5.92 -15.62
N VAL A 267 32.21 4.64 -15.57
CA VAL A 267 31.26 3.52 -15.51
C VAL A 267 30.60 3.43 -14.13
N ARG A 268 31.37 3.57 -13.03
CA ARG A 268 30.80 3.60 -11.67
C ARG A 268 29.93 4.83 -11.43
N HIS A 269 30.32 6.00 -11.92
CA HIS A 269 29.48 7.19 -11.86
C HIS A 269 28.17 7.00 -12.64
N ALA A 270 28.26 6.45 -13.86
CA ALA A 270 27.08 6.08 -14.64
C ALA A 270 26.17 5.12 -13.86
N ALA A 271 26.71 4.14 -13.14
CA ALA A 271 25.94 3.24 -12.28
C ALA A 271 25.27 3.94 -11.08
N ALA A 272 25.94 4.91 -10.45
CA ALA A 272 25.41 5.69 -9.34
C ALA A 272 24.32 6.69 -9.76
N GLU A 273 24.35 7.16 -11.01
CA GLU A 273 23.30 7.99 -11.61
C GLU A 273 22.22 7.16 -12.34
N ALA A 274 22.38 5.84 -12.42
CA ALA A 274 21.48 4.99 -13.20
C ALA A 274 20.10 4.81 -12.55
N PHE A 275 19.13 4.52 -13.41
CA PHE A 275 17.95 3.75 -13.04
C PHE A 275 18.35 2.28 -12.93
N ARG A 276 18.20 1.68 -11.75
CA ARG A 276 18.38 0.24 -11.55
C ARG A 276 17.03 -0.45 -11.55
N VAL A 277 16.79 -1.35 -12.50
CA VAL A 277 15.62 -2.24 -12.44
C VAL A 277 16.00 -3.51 -11.69
N GLU A 278 15.27 -3.79 -10.61
CA GLU A 278 15.51 -4.93 -9.73
C GLU A 278 14.38 -5.96 -9.87
N GLY A 279 14.74 -7.19 -10.24
CA GLY A 279 13.79 -8.29 -10.42
C GLY A 279 14.28 -9.35 -11.40
N VAL A 280 13.42 -10.32 -11.73
CA VAL A 280 13.63 -11.26 -12.84
C VAL A 280 13.51 -10.50 -14.17
N PHE A 281 14.35 -10.78 -15.17
CA PHE A 281 14.30 -10.11 -16.49
C PHE A 281 14.70 -11.03 -17.67
N ASP A 282 15.03 -12.27 -17.38
CA ASP A 282 15.71 -13.24 -18.23
C ASP A 282 14.83 -14.45 -18.62
N SER A 283 13.55 -14.44 -18.25
CA SER A 283 12.59 -15.50 -18.56
C SER A 283 11.42 -15.02 -19.43
N SER A 284 10.55 -15.98 -19.82
CA SER A 284 9.28 -15.76 -20.51
C SER A 284 8.16 -15.30 -19.57
N TYR A 285 8.41 -15.25 -18.26
CA TYR A 285 7.44 -14.85 -17.25
C TYR A 285 7.06 -13.37 -17.39
N SER A 286 5.81 -13.01 -17.07
CA SER A 286 5.30 -11.66 -17.28
C SER A 286 6.06 -10.59 -16.50
N LEU A 287 6.49 -10.86 -15.25
CA LEU A 287 7.34 -9.91 -14.51
C LEU A 287 8.68 -9.67 -15.24
N ALA A 288 9.25 -10.72 -15.83
CA ALA A 288 10.50 -10.62 -16.59
C ALA A 288 10.35 -9.75 -17.84
N ILE A 289 9.23 -9.92 -18.56
CA ILE A 289 8.87 -9.06 -19.70
C ILE A 289 8.74 -7.61 -19.23
N VAL A 290 8.01 -7.35 -18.13
CA VAL A 290 7.80 -5.99 -17.62
C VAL A 290 9.12 -5.32 -17.24
N ASN A 291 9.98 -6.02 -16.48
CA ASN A 291 11.26 -5.48 -16.03
C ASN A 291 12.18 -5.17 -17.20
N ARG A 292 12.33 -6.13 -18.12
CA ARG A 292 13.18 -6.00 -19.31
C ARG A 292 12.70 -4.88 -20.23
N ARG A 293 11.40 -4.83 -20.55
CA ARG A 293 10.86 -3.84 -21.48
C ARG A 293 10.81 -2.43 -20.88
N LEU A 294 10.57 -2.29 -19.58
CA LEU A 294 10.71 -1.00 -18.90
C LEU A 294 12.17 -0.51 -18.90
N ALA A 295 13.14 -1.40 -18.64
CA ALA A 295 14.56 -1.07 -18.70
C ALA A 295 14.99 -0.61 -20.10
N LEU A 296 14.58 -1.34 -21.14
CA LEU A 296 14.86 -0.99 -22.53
C LEU A 296 14.22 0.36 -22.91
N ALA A 297 12.96 0.60 -22.54
CA ALA A 297 12.30 1.86 -22.84
C ALA A 297 12.90 3.07 -22.11
N LEU A 298 13.37 2.90 -20.86
CA LEU A 298 14.11 3.95 -20.17
C LEU A 298 15.44 4.26 -20.88
N GLN A 299 16.18 3.23 -21.32
CA GLN A 299 17.41 3.41 -22.07
C GLN A 299 17.16 4.08 -23.43
N ASP A 300 16.10 3.70 -24.14
CA ASP A 300 15.71 4.28 -25.42
C ASP A 300 15.31 5.77 -25.30
N GLU A 301 14.81 6.18 -24.13
CA GLU A 301 14.52 7.59 -23.79
C GLU A 301 15.75 8.35 -23.27
N GLY A 302 16.94 7.75 -23.32
CA GLY A 302 18.23 8.38 -23.02
C GLY A 302 18.70 8.27 -21.57
N GLU A 303 18.01 7.48 -20.73
CA GLU A 303 18.45 7.26 -19.35
C GLU A 303 19.59 6.22 -19.28
N THR A 304 20.48 6.37 -18.30
CA THR A 304 21.42 5.30 -17.97
C THR A 304 20.68 4.24 -17.14
N VAL A 305 20.72 2.98 -17.58
CA VAL A 305 19.97 1.89 -16.95
C VAL A 305 20.91 0.75 -16.56
N SER A 306 20.70 0.22 -15.36
CA SER A 306 21.34 -1.00 -14.86
C SER A 306 20.30 -2.05 -14.49
N LEU A 307 20.68 -3.33 -14.53
CA LEU A 307 19.84 -4.45 -14.12
C LEU A 307 20.44 -5.14 -12.91
N TYR A 308 19.59 -5.55 -11.98
CA TYR A 308 20.00 -6.29 -10.80
C TYR A 308 19.01 -7.42 -10.52
N SER A 309 19.51 -8.66 -10.55
CA SER A 309 18.67 -9.84 -10.40
C SER A 309 18.11 -9.91 -8.98
N TYR A 310 16.81 -10.15 -8.87
CA TYR A 310 16.14 -10.30 -7.58
C TYR A 310 14.92 -11.21 -7.71
N GLU A 311 14.92 -12.34 -7.02
CA GLU A 311 13.81 -13.29 -6.99
C GLU A 311 13.75 -13.99 -5.65
N GLN A 312 12.57 -14.03 -5.01
CA GLN A 312 12.37 -14.72 -3.72
C GLN A 312 13.34 -14.29 -2.59
N GLY A 313 13.84 -13.06 -2.66
CA GLY A 313 14.84 -12.55 -1.71
C GLY A 313 16.28 -13.00 -2.01
N GLU A 314 16.52 -13.61 -3.16
CA GLU A 314 17.84 -14.03 -3.65
C GLU A 314 18.25 -13.24 -4.91
N HIS A 315 19.51 -13.38 -5.32
CA HIS A 315 20.09 -12.72 -6.50
C HIS A 315 20.64 -13.77 -7.47
N PRO A 316 19.77 -14.50 -8.20
CA PRO A 316 20.22 -15.55 -9.10
C PRO A 316 21.01 -14.98 -10.29
N GLN A 317 21.95 -15.78 -10.80
CA GLN A 317 22.64 -15.45 -12.06
C GLN A 317 21.66 -15.54 -13.24
N PRO A 318 21.58 -14.52 -14.11
CA PRO A 318 20.61 -14.54 -15.20
C PRO A 318 20.91 -15.61 -16.26
N ALA A 319 19.86 -16.24 -16.78
CA ALA A 319 19.88 -17.17 -17.90
C ALA A 319 19.62 -16.44 -19.23
N TRP A 320 20.66 -16.24 -20.04
CA TRP A 320 20.58 -15.40 -21.24
C TRP A 320 19.99 -16.09 -22.49
N HIS A 321 19.46 -17.31 -22.38
CA HIS A 321 18.95 -18.04 -23.52
C HIS A 321 17.65 -17.42 -24.06
N ALA A 322 17.56 -17.18 -25.37
CA ALA A 322 16.34 -16.67 -26.03
C ALA A 322 15.76 -15.34 -25.48
N VAL A 323 16.60 -14.52 -24.83
CA VAL A 323 16.20 -13.19 -24.33
C VAL A 323 16.39 -12.14 -25.42
N GLU A 324 15.34 -11.34 -25.69
CA GLU A 324 15.42 -10.22 -26.63
C GLU A 324 16.51 -9.22 -26.22
N ALA A 325 17.23 -8.65 -27.20
CA ALA A 325 18.26 -7.64 -26.96
C ALA A 325 19.32 -8.04 -25.91
N SER A 326 19.71 -9.32 -25.87
CA SER A 326 20.62 -9.90 -24.86
C SER A 326 21.88 -9.06 -24.61
N ASP A 327 22.57 -8.58 -25.66
CA ASP A 327 23.79 -7.77 -25.51
C ASP A 327 23.56 -6.47 -24.72
N ARG A 328 22.43 -5.78 -24.97
CA ARG A 328 22.07 -4.55 -24.24
C ARG A 328 21.81 -4.87 -22.76
N LEU A 329 21.10 -5.96 -22.49
CA LEU A 329 20.73 -6.36 -21.13
C LEU A 329 21.93 -6.87 -20.33
N GLN A 330 22.85 -7.60 -20.95
CA GLN A 330 24.11 -8.02 -20.35
C GLN A 330 24.96 -6.80 -19.95
N ALA A 331 25.02 -5.77 -20.80
CA ALA A 331 25.71 -4.53 -20.48
C ALA A 331 25.06 -3.78 -19.29
N MET A 332 23.73 -3.69 -19.26
CA MET A 332 23.00 -3.12 -18.11
C MET A 332 23.21 -3.93 -16.83
N TRP A 333 23.23 -5.27 -16.93
CA TRP A 333 23.46 -6.15 -15.79
C TRP A 333 24.86 -6.01 -15.23
N ALA A 334 25.88 -5.97 -16.10
CA ALA A 334 27.27 -5.73 -15.70
C ALA A 334 27.41 -4.39 -14.95
N LEU A 335 26.72 -3.35 -15.41
CA LEU A 335 26.66 -2.05 -14.72
C LEU A 335 26.03 -2.17 -13.32
N GLY A 336 25.01 -3.01 -13.17
CA GLY A 336 24.30 -3.25 -11.90
C GLY A 336 25.09 -4.02 -10.86
N GLN A 337 26.17 -4.73 -11.25
CA GLN A 337 27.05 -5.45 -10.33
C GLN A 337 28.05 -4.56 -9.60
N LEU A 338 28.14 -3.27 -9.96
CA LEU A 338 29.06 -2.34 -9.32
C LEU A 338 28.59 -1.98 -7.89
N PRO A 339 29.52 -1.91 -6.90
CA PRO A 339 29.20 -1.72 -5.48
C PRO A 339 28.85 -0.26 -5.16
N CYS A 340 27.75 0.24 -5.71
CA CYS A 340 27.22 1.58 -5.48
C CYS A 340 25.71 1.58 -5.33
N HIS A 341 25.17 2.61 -4.67
CA HIS A 341 23.74 2.87 -4.65
C HIS A 341 23.34 3.67 -5.90
N PRO A 342 22.33 3.21 -6.67
CA PRO A 342 21.84 3.93 -7.83
C PRO A 342 21.03 5.17 -7.43
N ALA A 343 20.81 6.07 -8.38
CA ALA A 343 19.94 7.23 -8.21
C ALA A 343 18.51 6.78 -7.91
N VAL A 344 18.04 5.82 -8.70
CA VAL A 344 16.69 5.27 -8.62
C VAL A 344 16.77 3.76 -8.64
N SER A 345 16.16 3.10 -7.67
CA SER A 345 15.88 1.67 -7.71
C SER A 345 14.40 1.46 -8.02
N LEU A 346 14.13 0.72 -9.10
CA LEU A 346 12.82 0.32 -9.58
C LEU A 346 12.67 -1.19 -9.37
N ARG A 347 12.10 -1.61 -8.23
CA ARG A 347 11.94 -3.03 -7.90
C ARG A 347 10.56 -3.54 -8.31
N ASN A 348 10.52 -4.66 -9.03
CA ASN A 348 9.28 -5.36 -9.35
C ASN A 348 9.54 -6.87 -9.28
N ALA A 349 9.15 -7.45 -8.14
CA ALA A 349 9.42 -8.84 -7.80
C ALA A 349 8.44 -9.37 -6.76
N TRP A 350 8.38 -10.70 -6.64
CA TRP A 350 7.66 -11.40 -5.59
C TRP A 350 8.61 -12.26 -4.74
N PRO A 351 8.50 -12.26 -3.41
CA PRO A 351 7.67 -11.38 -2.58
C PRO A 351 8.16 -9.92 -2.64
N PRO A 352 7.29 -8.93 -2.36
CA PRO A 352 7.60 -7.51 -2.53
C PRO A 352 8.37 -6.96 -1.33
N VAL A 353 9.46 -7.60 -0.95
CA VAL A 353 10.33 -7.11 0.13
C VAL A 353 11.00 -5.82 -0.35
N VAL A 354 10.92 -4.76 0.46
CA VAL A 354 11.44 -3.43 0.09
C VAL A 354 12.52 -2.93 1.03
N ARG A 355 12.59 -3.44 2.27
CA ARG A 355 13.45 -2.87 3.33
C ARG A 355 14.96 -2.97 3.02
N ASP A 356 15.34 -3.94 2.20
CA ASP A 356 16.69 -4.16 1.68
C ASP A 356 17.03 -3.30 0.45
N MET A 357 16.07 -2.54 -0.11
CA MET A 357 16.35 -1.63 -1.22
C MET A 357 17.31 -0.52 -0.79
N ARG A 358 18.26 -0.20 -1.66
CA ARG A 358 19.26 0.86 -1.45
C ARG A 358 19.37 1.73 -2.71
N ALA A 359 18.96 2.98 -2.60
CA ALA A 359 19.01 4.00 -3.64
C ALA A 359 18.68 5.37 -3.03
N ARG A 360 19.00 6.45 -3.76
CA ARG A 360 18.52 7.81 -3.42
C ARG A 360 16.99 7.93 -3.54
N ARG A 361 16.39 7.14 -4.44
CA ARG A 361 14.95 6.96 -4.61
C ARG A 361 14.60 5.48 -4.66
N ARG A 362 13.73 5.04 -3.77
CA ARG A 362 13.27 3.65 -3.68
C ARG A 362 11.86 3.55 -4.23
N VAL A 363 11.70 2.84 -5.34
CA VAL A 363 10.42 2.72 -6.04
C VAL A 363 10.02 1.26 -6.16
N LEU A 364 8.86 0.90 -5.62
CA LEU A 364 8.20 -0.34 -6.00
C LEU A 364 7.51 -0.10 -7.34
N ALA A 365 8.07 -0.70 -8.39
CA ALA A 365 7.77 -0.37 -9.78
C ALA A 365 6.72 -1.30 -10.37
N SER A 366 5.82 -0.77 -11.20
CA SER A 366 4.79 -1.53 -11.93
C SER A 366 4.07 -2.57 -11.06
N TYR A 367 3.78 -2.20 -9.81
CA TYR A 367 3.23 -3.13 -8.83
C TYR A 367 1.77 -3.47 -9.17
N ALA A 368 1.44 -4.75 -9.04
CA ALA A 368 0.12 -5.30 -9.29
C ALA A 368 -0.40 -5.99 -8.03
N TRP A 369 -1.71 -5.87 -7.82
CA TRP A 369 -2.44 -6.56 -6.76
C TRP A 369 -3.88 -6.83 -7.22
N GLU A 370 -4.44 -7.98 -6.88
CA GLU A 370 -5.65 -8.52 -7.52
C GLU A 370 -6.81 -8.88 -6.57
N GLU A 371 -6.71 -8.51 -5.30
CA GLU A 371 -7.77 -8.73 -4.30
C GLU A 371 -7.97 -7.48 -3.43
N THR A 372 -9.13 -7.33 -2.79
CA THR A 372 -9.48 -6.07 -2.12
C THR A 372 -8.74 -5.83 -0.80
N SER A 373 -8.29 -6.89 -0.12
CA SER A 373 -7.46 -6.77 1.09
C SER A 373 -5.98 -6.84 0.72
N PHE A 374 -5.12 -6.20 1.52
CA PHE A 374 -3.68 -6.23 1.34
C PHE A 374 -3.01 -6.43 2.71
N PRO A 375 -1.96 -7.27 2.82
CA PRO A 375 -1.33 -7.54 4.11
C PRO A 375 -0.82 -6.27 4.79
N ARG A 376 -1.33 -6.01 6.00
CA ARG A 376 -0.96 -4.83 6.80
C ARG A 376 0.55 -4.67 6.98
N ALA A 377 1.27 -5.76 7.23
CA ALA A 377 2.73 -5.73 7.39
C ALA A 377 3.44 -5.19 6.14
N PHE A 378 2.99 -5.54 4.94
CA PHE A 378 3.55 -4.98 3.71
C PHE A 378 3.19 -3.50 3.55
N ALA A 379 1.96 -3.09 3.90
CA ALA A 379 1.58 -1.68 3.84
C ALA A 379 2.47 -0.82 4.75
N GLU A 380 2.70 -1.28 5.97
CA GLU A 380 3.60 -0.64 6.94
C GLU A 380 5.04 -0.58 6.42
N GLU A 381 5.58 -1.69 5.90
CA GLU A 381 6.93 -1.72 5.32
C GLU A 381 7.09 -0.78 4.13
N PHE A 382 6.08 -0.70 3.26
CA PHE A 382 6.07 0.19 2.10
C PHE A 382 6.13 1.65 2.55
N ASN A 383 5.28 2.02 3.51
CA ASN A 383 5.21 3.35 4.10
C ASN A 383 6.50 3.81 4.77
N LEU A 384 7.22 2.89 5.43
CA LEU A 384 8.49 3.19 6.08
C LEU A 384 9.65 3.33 5.08
N THR A 385 9.60 2.62 3.95
CA THR A 385 10.78 2.40 3.10
C THR A 385 10.76 3.16 1.78
N LEU A 386 9.61 3.25 1.13
CA LEU A 386 9.52 3.64 -0.27
C LEU A 386 9.31 5.16 -0.43
N ASP A 387 9.89 5.71 -1.50
CA ASP A 387 9.61 7.10 -1.92
C ASP A 387 8.39 7.17 -2.84
N LEU A 388 8.14 6.09 -3.59
CA LEU A 388 7.09 6.01 -4.60
C LEU A 388 6.69 4.55 -4.82
N ILE A 389 5.41 4.34 -5.11
CA ILE A 389 4.92 3.10 -5.71
C ILE A 389 4.30 3.47 -7.05
N THR A 390 4.82 2.89 -8.12
CA THR A 390 4.14 2.96 -9.42
C THR A 390 3.32 1.70 -9.61
N VAL A 391 2.04 1.85 -9.93
CA VAL A 391 1.09 0.73 -10.04
C VAL A 391 0.57 0.59 -11.46
N VAL A 392 0.13 -0.62 -11.77
CA VAL A 392 -0.33 -0.98 -13.12
C VAL A 392 -1.76 -0.52 -13.43
N SER A 393 -2.58 -0.20 -12.42
CA SER A 393 -3.97 0.22 -12.65
C SER A 393 -4.50 1.14 -11.56
N THR A 394 -5.58 1.86 -11.87
CA THR A 394 -6.31 2.68 -10.88
C THR A 394 -6.82 1.84 -9.71
N GLN A 395 -7.27 0.61 -9.99
CA GLN A 395 -7.79 -0.31 -8.99
C GLN A 395 -6.70 -0.79 -8.02
N THR A 396 -5.52 -1.19 -8.51
CA THR A 396 -4.39 -1.53 -7.62
C THR A 396 -4.00 -0.34 -6.74
N ALA A 397 -3.98 0.88 -7.29
CA ALA A 397 -3.73 2.09 -6.51
C ALA A 397 -4.75 2.25 -5.38
N GLN A 398 -6.02 1.93 -5.67
CA GLN A 398 -7.11 2.05 -4.72
C GLN A 398 -6.99 1.01 -3.60
N PHE A 399 -6.77 -0.27 -3.92
CA PHE A 399 -6.62 -1.32 -2.90
C PHE A 399 -5.45 -1.03 -1.94
N LEU A 400 -4.34 -0.51 -2.45
CA LEU A 400 -3.23 -0.10 -1.59
C LEU A 400 -3.60 1.07 -0.67
N ARG A 401 -4.30 2.09 -1.17
CA ARG A 401 -4.81 3.19 -0.33
C ARG A 401 -5.74 2.69 0.76
N ASP A 402 -6.63 1.77 0.41
CA ASP A 402 -7.62 1.20 1.33
C ASP A 402 -6.95 0.40 2.46
N ALA A 403 -5.81 -0.21 2.16
CA ALA A 403 -4.98 -0.91 3.12
C ALA A 403 -4.07 -0.01 3.96
N GLY A 404 -4.18 1.32 3.82
CA GLY A 404 -3.40 2.28 4.60
C GLY A 404 -2.02 2.61 4.01
N VAL A 405 -1.75 2.28 2.74
CA VAL A 405 -0.54 2.75 2.06
C VAL A 405 -0.64 4.25 1.80
N HIS A 406 0.15 5.03 2.53
CA HIS A 406 0.27 6.49 2.37
C HIS A 406 1.52 6.91 1.59
N THR A 407 2.39 5.95 1.23
CA THR A 407 3.44 6.15 0.24
C THR A 407 2.85 6.76 -1.04
N PRO A 408 3.50 7.77 -1.67
CA PRO A 408 3.03 8.32 -2.94
C PRO A 408 2.77 7.22 -3.98
N LEU A 409 1.58 7.23 -4.57
CA LEU A 409 1.13 6.27 -5.58
C LEU A 409 0.95 6.95 -6.94
N ALA A 410 1.43 6.31 -8.02
CA ALA A 410 1.24 6.78 -9.39
C ALA A 410 0.80 5.64 -10.32
N VAL A 411 -0.30 5.85 -11.07
CA VAL A 411 -0.80 4.87 -12.04
C VAL A 411 -0.04 5.01 -13.36
N VAL A 412 0.91 4.10 -13.60
CA VAL A 412 1.77 4.12 -14.80
C VAL A 412 1.39 3.05 -15.82
N GLY A 413 0.62 2.03 -15.46
CA GLY A 413 0.28 0.95 -16.40
C GLY A 413 1.43 0.01 -16.68
N ASN A 414 1.21 -0.95 -17.59
CA ASN A 414 2.26 -1.72 -18.24
C ASN A 414 2.28 -1.42 -19.74
N GLY A 415 3.46 -1.53 -20.35
CA GLY A 415 3.59 -1.44 -21.80
C GLY A 415 3.12 -2.72 -22.47
N VAL A 416 2.62 -2.64 -23.69
CA VAL A 416 1.99 -3.79 -24.37
C VAL A 416 2.44 -3.98 -25.82
N ASP A 417 3.19 -3.03 -26.37
CA ASP A 417 3.64 -2.97 -27.77
C ASP A 417 4.83 -3.88 -28.10
N HIS A 418 5.29 -4.69 -27.13
CA HIS A 418 6.45 -5.58 -27.30
C HIS A 418 6.28 -6.66 -28.37
N LEU A 419 5.05 -7.03 -28.72
CA LEU A 419 4.76 -8.01 -29.76
C LEU A 419 4.53 -7.38 -31.15
N LEU A 420 4.45 -6.04 -31.27
CA LEU A 420 4.11 -5.40 -32.55
C LEU A 420 5.24 -5.46 -33.58
N ASP A 421 6.49 -5.44 -33.11
CA ASP A 421 7.67 -5.51 -33.97
C ASP A 421 8.19 -6.95 -34.16
N VAL A 422 7.49 -7.92 -33.56
CA VAL A 422 7.88 -9.33 -33.61
C VAL A 422 7.28 -9.98 -34.87
N GLN A 423 8.13 -10.61 -35.67
CA GLN A 423 7.66 -11.39 -36.82
C GLN A 423 7.00 -12.70 -36.36
N PRO A 424 5.80 -13.02 -36.85
CA PRO A 424 5.15 -14.29 -36.51
C PRO A 424 6.01 -15.50 -36.94
N GLU A 425 6.15 -16.45 -36.04
CA GLU A 425 6.87 -17.71 -36.28
C GLU A 425 5.88 -18.88 -36.40
N PRO A 426 6.23 -19.94 -37.14
CA PRO A 426 5.42 -21.16 -37.16
C PRO A 426 5.23 -21.72 -35.74
N VAL A 427 3.98 -21.97 -35.35
CA VAL A 427 3.67 -22.62 -34.07
C VAL A 427 4.17 -24.08 -34.08
N PRO A 428 4.78 -24.57 -32.98
CA PRO A 428 5.35 -25.93 -32.92
C PRO A 428 4.34 -27.04 -33.19
N ARG A 429 3.06 -26.80 -32.88
CA ARG A 429 1.95 -27.71 -33.12
C ARG A 429 0.83 -26.95 -33.83
N PRO A 430 0.40 -27.36 -35.03
CA PRO A 430 -0.68 -26.69 -35.72
C PRO A 430 -1.97 -26.85 -34.92
N LEU A 431 -2.67 -25.73 -34.70
CA LEU A 431 -3.99 -25.73 -34.08
C LEU A 431 -4.98 -26.46 -34.98
N ALA A 432 -5.93 -27.17 -34.40
CA ALA A 432 -6.93 -27.87 -35.19
C ALA A 432 -7.77 -26.91 -36.04
N PRO A 433 -8.26 -27.35 -37.22
CA PRO A 433 -9.24 -26.59 -37.98
C PRO A 433 -10.51 -26.40 -37.15
N ALA A 434 -10.97 -25.15 -37.07
CA ALA A 434 -12.27 -24.79 -36.50
C ALA A 434 -12.77 -23.51 -37.16
N ARG A 435 -14.07 -23.40 -37.41
CA ARG A 435 -14.69 -22.16 -37.90
C ARG A 435 -14.51 -20.99 -36.93
N PHE A 436 -14.53 -21.25 -35.62
CA PHE A 436 -14.29 -20.23 -34.62
C PHE A 436 -13.37 -20.73 -33.49
N ARG A 437 -12.41 -19.90 -33.07
CA ARG A 437 -11.40 -20.24 -32.05
C ARG A 437 -11.40 -19.21 -30.95
N PHE A 438 -11.76 -19.64 -29.74
CA PHE A 438 -11.60 -18.86 -28.52
C PHE A 438 -10.20 -19.09 -27.95
N LEU A 439 -9.59 -18.04 -27.41
CA LEU A 439 -8.26 -18.06 -26.82
C LEU A 439 -8.33 -17.66 -25.34
N HIS A 440 -7.64 -18.40 -24.49
CA HIS A 440 -7.34 -18.02 -23.13
C HIS A 440 -5.83 -18.15 -22.88
N VAL A 441 -5.21 -17.10 -22.34
CA VAL A 441 -3.78 -17.08 -22.01
C VAL A 441 -3.62 -16.68 -20.55
N SER A 442 -3.17 -17.59 -19.69
CA SER A 442 -2.90 -17.28 -18.29
C SER A 442 -2.06 -18.35 -17.58
N SER A 443 -1.65 -18.08 -16.35
CA SER A 443 -1.06 -19.08 -15.45
C SER A 443 -2.05 -20.12 -14.95
N CYS A 444 -3.34 -19.98 -15.27
CA CYS A 444 -4.43 -20.85 -14.81
C CYS A 444 -4.51 -21.00 -13.28
N PHE A 445 -4.05 -19.99 -12.53
CA PHE A 445 -4.30 -19.90 -11.09
C PHE A 445 -5.82 -19.79 -10.83
N PRO A 446 -6.33 -20.15 -9.63
CA PRO A 446 -7.75 -20.06 -9.31
C PRO A 446 -8.38 -18.68 -9.62
N ARG A 447 -7.63 -17.60 -9.40
CA ARG A 447 -8.06 -16.22 -9.71
C ARG A 447 -8.27 -15.94 -11.20
N LYS A 448 -7.79 -16.79 -12.12
CA LYS A 448 -7.94 -16.62 -13.57
C LYS A 448 -9.27 -17.19 -14.11
N GLY A 449 -10.05 -17.86 -13.26
CA GLY A 449 -11.42 -18.28 -13.58
C GLY A 449 -11.54 -19.35 -14.67
N VAL A 450 -10.53 -20.21 -14.82
CA VAL A 450 -10.52 -21.25 -15.87
C VAL A 450 -11.62 -22.29 -15.66
N ASP A 451 -12.00 -22.54 -14.41
CA ASP A 451 -13.14 -23.36 -14.02
C ASP A 451 -14.46 -22.78 -14.54
N VAL A 452 -14.64 -21.47 -14.43
CA VAL A 452 -15.79 -20.72 -14.96
C VAL A 452 -15.79 -20.79 -16.49
N LEU A 453 -14.62 -20.61 -17.12
CA LEU A 453 -14.46 -20.72 -18.57
C LEU A 453 -14.85 -22.10 -19.10
N LEU A 454 -14.30 -23.17 -18.52
CA LEU A 454 -14.58 -24.54 -18.95
C LEU A 454 -16.06 -24.89 -18.74
N LYS A 455 -16.66 -24.47 -17.62
CA LYS A 455 -18.08 -24.69 -17.39
C LYS A 455 -18.94 -23.98 -18.44
N ALA A 456 -18.72 -22.68 -18.65
CA ALA A 456 -19.47 -21.90 -19.62
C ALA A 456 -19.29 -22.40 -21.06
N TYR A 457 -18.07 -22.80 -21.43
CA TYR A 457 -17.78 -23.36 -22.75
C TYR A 457 -18.53 -24.68 -23.00
N GLY A 458 -18.59 -25.56 -22.00
CA GLY A 458 -19.35 -26.82 -22.07
C GLY A 458 -20.87 -26.66 -22.05
N GLU A 459 -21.39 -25.57 -21.47
CA GLU A 459 -22.81 -25.17 -21.57
C GLU A 459 -23.12 -24.45 -22.90
N ALA A 460 -22.09 -23.85 -23.51
CA ALA A 460 -22.21 -23.10 -24.75
C ALA A 460 -22.25 -24.00 -25.98
N PHE A 461 -21.40 -25.03 -26.00
CA PHE A 461 -21.12 -25.83 -27.19
C PHE A 461 -21.01 -27.32 -26.89
N SER A 462 -20.92 -28.11 -27.95
CA SER A 462 -20.77 -29.56 -27.95
C SER A 462 -19.71 -30.00 -28.96
N ALA A 463 -19.36 -31.28 -28.95
CA ALA A 463 -18.39 -31.86 -29.88
C ALA A 463 -18.83 -31.79 -31.37
N SER A 464 -20.11 -31.52 -31.66
CA SER A 464 -20.61 -31.30 -33.02
C SER A 464 -20.50 -29.86 -33.52
N ASP A 465 -20.23 -28.91 -32.62
CA ASP A 465 -20.05 -27.51 -32.99
C ASP A 465 -18.64 -27.29 -33.57
N ASP A 466 -18.56 -26.52 -34.66
CA ASP A 466 -17.30 -26.19 -35.33
C ASP A 466 -16.54 -25.06 -34.61
N VAL A 467 -16.24 -25.29 -33.34
CA VAL A 467 -15.56 -24.37 -32.44
C VAL A 467 -14.44 -25.05 -31.68
N ALA A 468 -13.41 -24.29 -31.31
CA ALA A 468 -12.36 -24.75 -30.43
C ALA A 468 -12.01 -23.69 -29.37
N LEU A 469 -11.66 -24.16 -28.17
CA LEU A 469 -11.07 -23.33 -27.12
C LEU A 469 -9.58 -23.69 -26.99
N VAL A 470 -8.72 -22.71 -27.22
CA VAL A 470 -7.27 -22.83 -27.06
C VAL A 470 -6.87 -22.21 -25.72
N ILE A 471 -6.23 -22.99 -24.86
CA ILE A 471 -5.72 -22.55 -23.56
C ILE A 471 -4.19 -22.60 -23.60
N LYS A 472 -3.55 -21.43 -23.58
CA LYS A 472 -2.10 -21.30 -23.40
C LYS A 472 -1.78 -21.04 -21.93
N THR A 473 -1.00 -21.94 -21.34
CA THR A 473 -0.56 -21.89 -19.95
C THR A 473 0.84 -22.49 -19.78
N PHE A 474 1.26 -22.76 -18.56
CA PHE A 474 2.48 -23.47 -18.21
C PHE A 474 2.30 -24.26 -16.90
N PRO A 475 3.10 -25.31 -16.66
CA PRO A 475 3.01 -26.09 -15.41
C PRO A 475 3.36 -25.22 -14.19
N ASN A 476 2.52 -25.26 -13.16
CA ASN A 476 2.80 -24.63 -11.87
C ASN A 476 1.96 -25.28 -10.75
N PRO A 477 2.31 -25.09 -9.46
CA PRO A 477 1.65 -25.78 -8.34
C PRO A 477 0.15 -25.49 -8.19
N HIS A 478 -0.35 -24.38 -8.75
CA HIS A 478 -1.73 -23.94 -8.62
C HIS A 478 -2.57 -24.16 -9.89
N ASN A 479 -1.98 -24.74 -10.93
CA ASN A 479 -2.64 -24.97 -12.21
C ASN A 479 -3.15 -26.42 -12.30
N ASP A 480 -4.45 -26.61 -12.06
CA ASP A 480 -5.14 -27.90 -12.19
C ASP A 480 -6.02 -27.98 -13.44
N VAL A 481 -5.77 -27.16 -14.47
CA VAL A 481 -6.63 -27.07 -15.68
C VAL A 481 -6.85 -28.41 -16.37
N LYS A 482 -5.83 -29.29 -16.40
CA LYS A 482 -5.96 -30.66 -16.94
C LYS A 482 -7.01 -31.46 -16.18
N ALA A 483 -6.95 -31.44 -14.85
CA ALA A 483 -7.89 -32.14 -14.01
C ALA A 483 -9.31 -31.55 -14.11
N GLN A 484 -9.43 -30.23 -14.20
CA GLN A 484 -10.70 -29.55 -14.47
C GLN A 484 -11.31 -30.00 -15.81
N LEU A 485 -10.53 -29.99 -16.88
CA LEU A 485 -10.99 -30.40 -18.22
C LEU A 485 -11.41 -31.87 -18.24
N GLU A 486 -10.64 -32.75 -17.60
CA GLU A 486 -11.01 -34.17 -17.51
C GLU A 486 -12.30 -34.36 -16.72
N ARG A 487 -12.53 -33.64 -15.61
CA ARG A 487 -13.82 -33.66 -14.89
C ARG A 487 -14.98 -33.24 -15.80
N CYS A 488 -14.80 -32.19 -16.59
CA CYS A 488 -15.80 -31.73 -17.54
C CYS A 488 -16.11 -32.77 -18.62
N ARG A 489 -15.10 -33.44 -19.18
CA ARG A 489 -15.26 -34.52 -20.18
C ARG A 489 -15.95 -35.75 -19.61
N HIS A 490 -15.62 -36.14 -18.38
CA HIS A 490 -16.28 -37.25 -17.69
C HIS A 490 -17.77 -36.93 -17.42
N GLY A 491 -18.08 -35.68 -17.04
CA GLY A 491 -19.46 -35.22 -16.83
C GLY A 491 -20.26 -35.00 -18.12
N ASN A 492 -19.61 -34.83 -19.27
CA ASN A 492 -20.24 -34.63 -20.57
C ASN A 492 -19.44 -35.31 -21.70
N PRO A 493 -19.83 -36.52 -22.15
CA PRO A 493 -19.12 -37.22 -23.23
C PRO A 493 -19.12 -36.48 -24.58
N ARG A 494 -20.00 -35.49 -24.78
CA ARG A 494 -20.05 -34.61 -25.96
C ARG A 494 -19.40 -33.26 -25.71
N TYR A 495 -18.48 -33.16 -24.75
CA TYR A 495 -17.80 -31.91 -24.44
C TYR A 495 -17.06 -31.34 -25.67
N PRO A 496 -17.15 -30.03 -25.94
CA PRO A 496 -16.55 -29.40 -27.12
C PRO A 496 -15.01 -29.45 -27.10
N ARG A 497 -14.38 -29.22 -28.26
CA ARG A 497 -12.93 -29.32 -28.42
C ARG A 497 -12.19 -28.28 -27.57
N VAL A 498 -11.19 -28.72 -26.81
CA VAL A 498 -10.24 -27.88 -26.07
C VAL A 498 -8.81 -28.31 -26.39
N GLU A 499 -7.98 -27.35 -26.78
CA GLU A 499 -6.54 -27.52 -27.06
C GLU A 499 -5.74 -26.86 -25.94
N LEU A 500 -5.00 -27.66 -25.16
CA LEU A 500 -4.17 -27.19 -24.06
C LEU A 500 -2.70 -27.11 -24.50
N ILE A 501 -2.08 -25.95 -24.34
CA ILE A 501 -0.69 -25.67 -24.71
C ILE A 501 0.07 -25.26 -23.46
N GLU A 502 1.02 -26.09 -23.02
CA GLU A 502 1.85 -25.85 -21.83
C GLU A 502 3.31 -25.52 -22.17
N ASP A 503 3.73 -25.76 -23.41
CA ASP A 503 5.10 -25.55 -23.86
C ASP A 503 5.46 -24.05 -23.83
N ASP A 504 6.67 -23.69 -23.41
CA ASP A 504 7.17 -22.31 -23.53
C ASP A 504 7.34 -21.94 -25.00
N TRP A 505 6.76 -20.80 -25.39
CA TRP A 505 6.70 -20.34 -26.77
C TRP A 505 7.45 -19.02 -26.93
N THR A 506 8.14 -18.85 -28.04
CA THR A 506 8.83 -17.60 -28.40
C THR A 506 7.82 -16.46 -28.60
N PRO A 507 8.24 -15.20 -28.51
CA PRO A 507 7.39 -14.06 -28.84
C PRO A 507 6.75 -14.19 -30.25
N GLY A 508 7.47 -14.71 -31.24
CA GLY A 508 6.95 -14.92 -32.60
C GLY A 508 5.87 -16.00 -32.67
N GLN A 509 5.99 -17.06 -31.87
CA GLN A 509 4.96 -18.10 -31.75
C GLN A 509 3.71 -17.59 -31.01
N ILE A 510 3.89 -16.74 -29.98
CA ILE A 510 2.77 -16.08 -29.30
C ILE A 510 2.05 -15.09 -30.25
N ALA A 511 2.79 -14.34 -31.06
CA ALA A 511 2.23 -13.48 -32.11
C ALA A 511 1.38 -14.29 -33.10
N ALA A 512 1.90 -15.41 -33.59
CA ALA A 512 1.17 -16.32 -34.48
C ALA A 512 -0.08 -16.93 -33.82
N LEU A 513 -0.03 -17.21 -32.51
CA LEU A 513 -1.18 -17.71 -31.75
C LEU A 513 -2.32 -16.69 -31.73
N TYR A 514 -2.04 -15.41 -31.42
CA TYR A 514 -3.05 -14.36 -31.47
C TYR A 514 -3.66 -14.21 -32.85
N GLN A 515 -2.85 -14.22 -33.92
CA GLN A 515 -3.33 -14.14 -35.30
C GLN A 515 -4.16 -15.36 -35.74
N SER A 516 -3.95 -16.51 -35.10
CA SER A 516 -4.67 -17.75 -35.42
C SER A 516 -6.03 -17.82 -34.72
N CYS A 517 -6.29 -17.04 -33.68
CA CYS A 517 -7.54 -17.10 -32.91
C CYS A 517 -8.54 -16.01 -33.34
N HIS A 518 -9.80 -16.16 -32.93
CA HIS A 518 -10.89 -15.27 -33.33
C HIS A 518 -11.44 -14.40 -32.20
N ALA A 519 -11.22 -14.78 -30.93
CA ALA A 519 -11.58 -13.99 -29.76
C ALA A 519 -10.77 -14.42 -28.54
N LEU A 520 -10.51 -13.51 -27.61
CA LEU A 520 -9.92 -13.82 -26.30
C LEU A 520 -11.01 -13.81 -25.21
N VAL A 521 -10.94 -14.78 -24.29
CA VAL A 521 -11.84 -14.90 -23.14
C VAL A 521 -11.02 -14.94 -21.86
N ALA A 522 -11.20 -13.95 -20.98
CA ALA A 522 -10.48 -13.82 -19.71
C ALA A 522 -11.47 -13.56 -18.56
N PRO A 523 -12.14 -14.60 -18.03
CA PRO A 523 -13.07 -14.48 -16.92
C PRO A 523 -12.34 -14.45 -15.58
N SER A 524 -11.32 -13.59 -15.45
CA SER A 524 -10.53 -13.48 -14.23
C SER A 524 -11.40 -13.00 -13.07
N ARG A 525 -11.25 -13.66 -11.91
CA ARG A 525 -11.76 -13.21 -10.61
C ARG A 525 -11.02 -12.00 -10.07
N GLY A 526 -9.74 -11.89 -10.42
CA GLY A 526 -8.89 -10.76 -10.11
C GLY A 526 -7.74 -10.63 -11.10
N GLU A 527 -7.55 -9.40 -11.59
CA GLU A 527 -6.57 -9.06 -12.61
C GLU A 527 -5.96 -7.68 -12.32
N GLY A 528 -4.63 -7.59 -12.23
CA GLY A 528 -3.95 -6.33 -11.91
C GLY A 528 -3.85 -5.41 -13.12
N PHE A 529 -3.60 -5.98 -14.30
CA PHE A 529 -3.49 -5.23 -15.56
C PHE A 529 -4.11 -5.96 -16.75
N GLY A 530 -3.83 -7.27 -16.90
CA GLY A 530 -4.28 -8.05 -18.05
C GLY A 530 -3.41 -7.86 -19.31
N LEU A 531 -2.10 -8.15 -19.23
CA LEU A 531 -1.20 -8.11 -20.40
C LEU A 531 -1.77 -8.90 -21.61
N PRO A 532 -2.24 -10.16 -21.46
CA PRO A 532 -2.84 -10.88 -22.58
C PRO A 532 -4.13 -10.28 -23.14
N ILE A 533 -4.89 -9.57 -22.30
CA ILE A 533 -6.10 -8.84 -22.71
C ILE A 533 -5.68 -7.70 -23.65
N ALA A 534 -4.72 -6.89 -23.24
CA ALA A 534 -4.22 -5.77 -24.04
C ALA A 534 -3.51 -6.24 -25.32
N GLU A 535 -2.72 -7.31 -25.26
CA GLU A 535 -2.12 -7.94 -26.45
C GLU A 535 -3.18 -8.39 -27.45
N ALA A 536 -4.24 -9.08 -27.00
CA ALA A 536 -5.34 -9.49 -27.88
C ALA A 536 -6.03 -8.29 -28.55
N MET A 537 -6.22 -7.17 -27.82
CA MET A 537 -6.73 -5.93 -28.41
C MET A 537 -5.80 -5.37 -29.49
N LEU A 538 -4.49 -5.42 -29.28
CA LEU A 538 -3.53 -5.04 -30.31
C LEU A 538 -3.67 -5.92 -31.54
N TYR A 539 -3.86 -7.23 -31.39
CA TYR A 539 -4.11 -8.12 -32.53
C TYR A 539 -5.51 -7.98 -33.16
N GLY A 540 -6.33 -7.04 -32.67
CA GLY A 540 -7.67 -6.80 -33.20
C GLY A 540 -8.68 -7.89 -32.84
N LEU A 541 -8.41 -8.68 -31.81
CA LEU A 541 -9.32 -9.71 -31.33
C LEU A 541 -10.44 -9.08 -30.50
N PRO A 542 -11.71 -9.49 -30.70
CA PRO A 542 -12.76 -9.33 -29.71
C PRO A 542 -12.35 -9.93 -28.35
N VAL A 543 -12.65 -9.23 -27.26
CA VAL A 543 -12.26 -9.65 -25.91
C VAL A 543 -13.47 -9.71 -24.97
N ILE A 544 -13.70 -10.87 -24.36
CA ILE A 544 -14.65 -11.06 -23.25
C ILE A 544 -13.87 -11.04 -21.93
N VAL A 545 -14.21 -10.14 -21.02
CA VAL A 545 -13.53 -9.94 -19.73
C VAL A 545 -14.51 -9.69 -18.60
N THR A 546 -14.22 -10.13 -17.39
CA THR A 546 -14.97 -9.75 -16.18
C THR A 546 -15.04 -8.23 -16.06
N GLY A 547 -16.22 -7.67 -15.77
CA GLY A 547 -16.44 -6.22 -15.58
C GLY A 547 -15.84 -5.64 -14.29
N TRP A 548 -14.72 -6.20 -13.83
CA TRP A 548 -14.01 -5.84 -12.60
C TRP A 548 -12.55 -6.25 -12.73
N GLY A 549 -11.63 -5.40 -12.28
CA GLY A 549 -10.19 -5.63 -12.40
C GLY A 549 -9.46 -4.38 -12.86
N GLY A 550 -8.13 -4.41 -12.83
CA GLY A 550 -7.29 -3.32 -13.32
C GLY A 550 -7.32 -3.14 -14.85
N HIS A 551 -7.74 -4.17 -15.61
CA HIS A 551 -7.95 -4.05 -17.07
C HIS A 551 -9.10 -3.08 -17.42
N MET A 552 -9.97 -2.73 -16.48
CA MET A 552 -11.04 -1.75 -16.67
C MET A 552 -10.52 -0.34 -17.00
N ASP A 553 -9.23 -0.05 -16.75
CA ASP A 553 -8.60 1.20 -17.19
C ASP A 553 -8.60 1.36 -18.73
N PHE A 554 -8.74 0.26 -19.49
CA PHE A 554 -8.84 0.27 -20.96
C PHE A 554 -9.98 -0.61 -21.52
N CYS A 555 -10.68 -1.37 -20.66
CA CYS A 555 -11.86 -2.14 -21.02
C CYS A 555 -13.15 -1.41 -20.63
N SER A 556 -14.07 -1.26 -21.58
CA SER A 556 -15.40 -0.69 -21.38
C SER A 556 -16.40 -1.38 -22.32
N ASP A 557 -17.68 -1.06 -22.20
CA ASP A 557 -18.70 -1.53 -23.16
C ASP A 557 -18.41 -1.11 -24.61
N ASP A 558 -17.58 -0.09 -24.82
CA ASP A 558 -17.19 0.39 -26.14
C ASP A 558 -16.00 -0.35 -26.74
N THR A 559 -15.21 -1.05 -25.93
CA THR A 559 -13.96 -1.75 -26.33
C THR A 559 -14.03 -3.27 -26.14
N CYS A 560 -14.84 -3.75 -25.19
CA CYS A 560 -14.90 -5.15 -24.75
C CYS A 560 -16.33 -5.66 -24.56
N TRP A 561 -16.49 -6.97 -24.45
CA TRP A 561 -17.71 -7.60 -23.94
C TRP A 561 -17.52 -7.83 -22.43
N LEU A 562 -18.14 -6.98 -21.62
CA LEU A 562 -18.02 -7.05 -20.17
C LEU A 562 -18.90 -8.16 -19.61
N LEU A 563 -18.26 -9.10 -18.91
CA LEU A 563 -18.88 -10.21 -18.22
C LEU A 563 -19.33 -9.77 -16.83
N ASP A 564 -20.59 -10.05 -16.52
CA ASP A 564 -21.18 -9.75 -15.21
C ASP A 564 -20.58 -10.63 -14.11
N TYR A 565 -20.62 -10.14 -12.87
CA TYR A 565 -19.96 -10.78 -11.72
C TYR A 565 -20.71 -10.54 -10.40
N ALA A 566 -20.38 -11.33 -9.37
CA ALA A 566 -20.78 -11.10 -7.99
C ALA A 566 -19.54 -10.94 -7.08
N PRO A 567 -19.54 -10.04 -6.09
CA PRO A 567 -18.49 -10.03 -5.07
C PRO A 567 -18.49 -11.35 -4.29
N GLN A 568 -17.31 -11.95 -4.10
CA GLN A 568 -17.14 -13.18 -3.33
C GLN A 568 -15.86 -13.11 -2.50
N LEU A 569 -15.85 -13.76 -1.34
CA LEU A 569 -14.62 -13.92 -0.56
C LEU A 569 -13.54 -14.62 -1.39
N ALA A 570 -12.35 -14.02 -1.42
CA ALA A 570 -11.19 -14.53 -2.12
C ALA A 570 -10.67 -15.80 -1.41
N GLN A 571 -10.34 -16.81 -2.20
CA GLN A 571 -9.78 -18.06 -1.71
C GLN A 571 -8.27 -18.07 -1.99
N THR A 572 -7.51 -17.40 -1.13
CA THR A 572 -6.07 -17.23 -1.33
C THR A 572 -5.26 -17.78 -0.17
N HIS A 573 -3.96 -17.97 -0.40
CA HIS A 573 -3.02 -18.46 0.60
C HIS A 573 -2.58 -17.35 1.58
N LEU A 574 -3.12 -16.12 1.46
CA LEU A 574 -2.65 -14.95 2.18
C LEU A 574 -3.29 -14.77 3.57
N SER A 575 -4.14 -15.70 4.00
CA SER A 575 -4.82 -15.71 5.31
C SER A 575 -5.55 -14.40 5.67
N GLN A 576 -5.88 -13.56 4.67
CA GLN A 576 -6.59 -12.30 4.89
C GLN A 576 -8.08 -12.61 5.09
N THR A 577 -8.64 -12.16 6.21
CA THR A 577 -10.09 -12.16 6.42
C THR A 577 -10.72 -11.08 5.53
N ASP A 578 -11.89 -11.37 4.96
CA ASP A 578 -12.70 -10.39 4.21
C ASP A 578 -12.08 -9.83 2.90
N SER A 579 -11.03 -10.47 2.37
CA SER A 579 -10.51 -10.18 1.03
C SER A 579 -11.50 -10.66 -0.03
N LEU A 580 -11.71 -9.89 -1.10
CA LEU A 580 -12.73 -10.16 -2.12
C LEU A 580 -12.14 -10.34 -3.53
N TRP A 581 -12.85 -11.15 -4.30
CA TRP A 581 -12.74 -11.35 -5.74
C TRP A 581 -14.08 -11.08 -6.43
N ALA A 582 -14.04 -10.90 -7.76
CA ALA A 582 -15.22 -10.81 -8.59
C ALA A 582 -15.55 -12.18 -9.21
N GLU A 583 -16.52 -12.91 -8.67
CA GLU A 583 -16.95 -14.19 -9.23
C GLU A 583 -17.70 -13.97 -10.56
N PRO A 584 -17.14 -14.40 -11.71
CA PRO A 584 -17.77 -14.16 -13.00
C PRO A 584 -19.01 -15.05 -13.22
N SER A 585 -20.04 -14.50 -13.86
CA SER A 585 -21.29 -15.21 -14.12
C SER A 585 -21.14 -16.23 -15.25
N VAL A 586 -21.17 -17.53 -14.90
CA VAL A 586 -21.18 -18.63 -15.88
C VAL A 586 -22.29 -18.44 -16.93
N ALA A 587 -23.50 -18.11 -16.48
CA ALA A 587 -24.65 -17.96 -17.38
C ALA A 587 -24.47 -16.82 -18.39
N HIS A 588 -23.94 -15.68 -17.95
CA HIS A 588 -23.67 -14.56 -18.85
C HIS A 588 -22.49 -14.87 -19.78
N LEU A 589 -21.43 -15.53 -19.29
CA LEU A 589 -20.31 -15.97 -20.14
C LEU A 589 -20.78 -16.93 -21.23
N THR A 590 -21.62 -17.92 -20.89
CA THR A 590 -22.25 -18.83 -21.85
C THR A 590 -23.01 -18.06 -22.94
N ALA A 591 -23.79 -17.04 -22.56
CA ALA A 591 -24.52 -16.21 -23.52
C ALA A 591 -23.59 -15.40 -24.44
N LEU A 592 -22.54 -14.78 -23.88
CA LEU A 592 -21.54 -14.04 -24.66
C LEU A 592 -20.79 -14.95 -25.64
N MET A 593 -20.38 -16.14 -25.20
CA MET A 593 -19.67 -17.10 -26.05
C MET A 593 -20.56 -17.61 -27.20
N LYS A 594 -21.86 -17.84 -26.97
CA LYS A 594 -22.80 -18.24 -28.05
C LYS A 594 -23.03 -17.13 -29.07
N THR A 595 -23.11 -15.89 -28.63
CA THR A 595 -23.47 -14.76 -29.49
C THR A 595 -22.30 -14.27 -30.33
N LEU A 596 -21.09 -14.20 -29.76
CA LEU A 596 -19.91 -13.60 -30.40
C LEU A 596 -19.60 -14.15 -31.81
N PRO A 597 -19.63 -15.47 -32.08
CA PRO A 597 -19.35 -16.02 -33.42
C PRO A 597 -20.37 -15.66 -34.50
N SER A 598 -21.55 -15.16 -34.11
CA SER A 598 -22.65 -14.78 -35.01
C SER A 598 -22.75 -13.28 -35.26
N LEU A 599 -21.92 -12.47 -34.58
CA LEU A 599 -21.93 -11.02 -34.77
C LEU A 599 -21.36 -10.64 -36.16
N PRO A 600 -21.89 -9.56 -36.79
CA PRO A 600 -21.35 -9.07 -38.05
C PRO A 600 -19.89 -8.63 -37.92
N ALA A 601 -19.06 -8.98 -38.90
CA ALA A 601 -17.65 -8.61 -38.93
C ALA A 601 -17.41 -7.09 -38.80
N SER A 602 -18.32 -6.26 -39.34
CA SER A 602 -18.27 -4.80 -39.21
C SER A 602 -18.45 -4.32 -37.77
N ALA A 603 -19.33 -4.95 -37.00
CA ALA A 603 -19.54 -4.63 -35.59
C ALA A 603 -18.33 -5.03 -34.73
N LEU A 604 -17.75 -6.19 -35.00
CA LEU A 604 -16.51 -6.64 -34.36
C LEU A 604 -15.34 -5.70 -34.69
N ALA A 605 -15.16 -5.34 -35.96
CA ALA A 605 -14.08 -4.48 -36.44
C ALA A 605 -14.13 -3.08 -35.80
N ALA A 606 -15.32 -2.47 -35.72
CA ALA A 606 -15.46 -1.14 -35.12
C ALA A 606 -15.06 -1.13 -33.63
N LYS A 607 -15.48 -2.16 -32.87
CA LYS A 607 -15.21 -2.29 -31.44
C LYS A 607 -13.74 -2.61 -31.16
N THR A 608 -13.16 -3.55 -31.91
CA THR A 608 -11.74 -3.93 -31.79
C THR A 608 -10.78 -2.83 -32.24
N ALA A 609 -11.15 -2.03 -33.25
CA ALA A 609 -10.36 -0.85 -33.64
C ALA A 609 -10.28 0.19 -32.51
N ARG A 610 -11.41 0.46 -31.83
CA ARG A 610 -11.41 1.34 -30.65
C ARG A 610 -10.58 0.76 -29.50
N ALA A 611 -10.67 -0.55 -29.27
CA ALA A 611 -9.87 -1.23 -28.26
C ALA A 611 -8.36 -1.08 -28.54
N ARG A 612 -7.92 -1.38 -29.77
CA ARG A 612 -6.52 -1.19 -30.21
C ARG A 612 -6.06 0.27 -30.05
N GLN A 613 -6.88 1.24 -30.46
CA GLN A 613 -6.56 2.65 -30.34
C GLN A 613 -6.42 3.10 -28.88
N SER A 614 -7.35 2.69 -28.02
CA SER A 614 -7.33 3.00 -26.57
C SER A 614 -6.05 2.52 -25.91
N VAL A 615 -5.64 1.28 -26.20
CA VAL A 615 -4.42 0.68 -25.65
C VAL A 615 -3.17 1.39 -26.17
N LEU A 616 -3.03 1.59 -27.48
CA LEU A 616 -1.87 2.26 -28.09
C LEU A 616 -1.73 3.72 -27.67
N ALA A 617 -2.83 4.40 -27.39
CA ALA A 617 -2.80 5.80 -26.98
C ALA A 617 -2.15 6.01 -25.60
N ARG A 618 -2.05 4.97 -24.77
CA ARG A 618 -1.64 5.13 -23.36
C ARG A 618 -0.62 4.11 -22.86
N TYR A 619 -0.57 2.90 -23.41
CA TYR A 619 0.14 1.75 -22.86
C TYR A 619 1.27 1.23 -23.77
N THR A 620 1.97 2.12 -24.47
CA THR A 620 3.28 1.77 -25.03
C THR A 620 4.36 1.80 -23.95
N TRP A 621 5.41 0.99 -24.07
CA TRP A 621 6.53 0.96 -23.10
C TRP A 621 7.17 2.35 -22.93
N ARG A 622 7.29 3.11 -24.02
CA ARG A 622 7.73 4.50 -24.00
C ARG A 622 6.86 5.39 -23.12
N GLN A 623 5.53 5.30 -23.24
CA GLN A 623 4.61 6.10 -22.44
C GLN A 623 4.61 5.71 -20.97
N VAL A 624 4.79 4.42 -20.68
CA VAL A 624 4.95 3.94 -19.29
C VAL A 624 6.24 4.50 -18.69
N ALA A 625 7.37 4.38 -19.38
CA ALA A 625 8.65 4.96 -18.95
C ALA A 625 8.54 6.48 -18.71
N ALA A 626 7.89 7.21 -19.61
CA ALA A 626 7.65 8.64 -19.46
C ALA A 626 6.80 8.98 -18.22
N ARG A 627 5.74 8.20 -17.95
CA ARG A 627 4.90 8.36 -16.75
C ARG A 627 5.65 8.01 -15.46
N THR A 628 6.48 6.98 -15.46
CA THR A 628 7.36 6.64 -14.34
C THR A 628 8.32 7.79 -14.01
N ARG A 629 8.96 8.39 -15.01
CA ARG A 629 9.82 9.57 -14.82
C ARG A 629 9.04 10.79 -14.34
N ALA A 630 7.84 11.01 -14.86
CA ALA A 630 6.98 12.10 -14.41
C ALA A 630 6.54 11.92 -12.94
N ALA A 631 6.21 10.70 -12.53
CA ALA A 631 5.86 10.38 -11.16
C ALA A 631 7.03 10.63 -10.20
N LEU A 632 8.26 10.24 -10.58
CA LEU A 632 9.47 10.53 -9.83
C LEU A 632 9.68 12.04 -9.64
N ARG A 633 9.61 12.83 -10.72
CA ARG A 633 9.71 14.30 -10.62
C ARG A 633 8.64 14.91 -9.72
N ALA A 634 7.42 14.37 -9.76
CA ALA A 634 6.34 14.83 -8.89
C ALA A 634 6.62 14.53 -7.41
N VAL A 635 7.27 13.40 -7.09
CA VAL A 635 7.70 13.04 -5.73
C VAL A 635 8.86 13.92 -5.28
N ASP A 636 9.83 14.20 -6.16
CA ASP A 636 10.95 15.08 -5.86
C ASP A 636 10.50 16.49 -5.50
N ALA A 637 9.44 16.98 -6.15
CA ALA A 637 8.84 18.28 -5.88
C ALA A 637 8.01 18.33 -4.58
N ARG A 638 7.74 17.20 -3.91
CA ARG A 638 6.96 17.20 -2.66
C ARG A 638 7.76 17.75 -1.48
N PRO A 639 7.10 18.37 -0.49
CA PRO A 639 7.74 18.66 0.79
C PRO A 639 8.26 17.36 1.44
N GLY A 640 9.28 17.48 2.27
CA GLY A 640 9.89 16.34 2.98
C GLY A 640 8.95 15.68 3.99
N LEU A 641 8.02 16.44 4.57
CA LEU A 641 7.03 15.98 5.52
C LEU A 641 5.68 16.56 5.10
N MET A 642 4.65 15.71 5.13
CA MET A 642 3.28 16.13 4.83
C MET A 642 2.59 16.53 6.15
N PRO A 643 1.80 17.62 6.17
CA PRO A 643 0.98 17.95 7.32
C PRO A 643 -0.05 16.85 7.62
N ALA A 644 -0.44 16.73 8.88
CA ALA A 644 -1.56 15.91 9.31
C ALA A 644 -2.87 16.30 8.60
N LEU A 645 -3.76 15.33 8.39
CA LEU A 645 -5.07 15.56 7.79
C LEU A 645 -6.04 16.10 8.84
N ARG A 646 -6.83 17.11 8.46
CA ARG A 646 -7.98 17.56 9.26
C ARG A 646 -9.23 16.85 8.80
N VAL A 647 -9.80 16.04 9.68
CA VAL A 647 -10.92 15.15 9.36
C VAL A 647 -12.16 15.60 10.12
N GLY A 648 -13.27 15.75 9.41
CA GLY A 648 -14.59 15.83 10.02
C GLY A 648 -15.21 14.44 10.12
N TRP A 649 -15.80 14.11 11.25
CA TRP A 649 -16.51 12.86 11.47
C TRP A 649 -17.96 13.14 11.88
N MET A 650 -18.88 13.01 10.93
CA MET A 650 -20.30 13.22 11.16
C MET A 650 -20.97 11.92 11.58
N THR A 651 -21.42 11.89 12.83
CA THR A 651 -22.02 10.70 13.47
C THR A 651 -23.00 11.09 14.57
N THR A 652 -23.78 10.14 15.07
CA THR A 652 -24.71 10.28 16.20
C THR A 652 -23.98 10.30 17.56
N TRP A 653 -22.85 11.00 17.66
CA TRP A 653 -21.96 10.99 18.82
C TRP A 653 -22.71 11.23 20.14
N GLY A 654 -22.44 10.39 21.13
CA GLY A 654 -23.07 10.46 22.46
C GLY A 654 -24.53 9.98 22.54
N SER A 655 -25.22 9.72 21.43
CA SER A 655 -26.59 9.15 21.44
C SER A 655 -26.60 7.67 21.85
N ARG A 656 -27.71 7.20 22.43
CA ARG A 656 -27.97 5.77 22.70
C ARG A 656 -28.25 4.99 21.41
N CYS A 657 -27.23 4.74 20.59
CA CYS A 657 -27.37 3.91 19.40
C CYS A 657 -26.05 3.20 19.05
N GLY A 658 -26.16 2.08 18.32
CA GLY A 658 -24.98 1.27 17.96
C GLY A 658 -23.96 2.01 17.08
N ILE A 659 -24.41 2.97 16.26
CA ILE A 659 -23.52 3.79 15.43
C ILE A 659 -22.67 4.73 16.32
N ALA A 660 -23.25 5.29 17.37
CA ALA A 660 -22.53 6.14 18.31
C ALA A 660 -21.46 5.36 19.09
N ALA A 661 -21.80 4.18 19.61
CA ALA A 661 -20.86 3.30 20.32
C ALA A 661 -19.70 2.88 19.41
N TYR A 662 -20.02 2.41 18.20
CA TYR A 662 -19.04 2.07 17.18
C TYR A 662 -18.10 3.24 16.85
N SER A 663 -18.66 4.46 16.73
CA SER A 663 -17.87 5.65 16.43
C SER A 663 -16.84 5.96 17.51
N GLN A 664 -17.19 5.78 18.79
CA GLN A 664 -16.27 6.03 19.92
C GLN A 664 -14.99 5.21 19.80
N HIS A 665 -15.11 3.94 19.39
CA HIS A 665 -13.94 3.09 19.19
C HIS A 665 -13.12 3.49 17.96
N LEU A 666 -13.76 3.90 16.86
CA LEU A 666 -13.06 4.31 15.65
C LEU A 666 -12.30 5.62 15.83
N VAL A 667 -12.96 6.64 16.40
CA VAL A 667 -12.37 7.98 16.53
C VAL A 667 -11.25 8.02 17.58
N GLY A 668 -11.23 7.08 18.52
CA GLY A 668 -10.16 6.97 19.52
C GLY A 668 -8.77 6.69 18.93
N ALA A 669 -8.69 6.31 17.65
CA ALA A 669 -7.43 6.15 16.92
C ALA A 669 -6.84 7.47 16.38
N PHE A 670 -7.60 8.57 16.42
CA PHE A 670 -7.18 9.89 15.95
C PHE A 670 -6.68 10.74 17.12
N SER A 671 -5.75 11.66 16.86
CA SER A 671 -5.45 12.71 17.83
C SER A 671 -6.59 13.73 17.88
N ALA A 672 -6.80 14.38 19.03
CA ALA A 672 -7.87 15.35 19.21
C ALA A 672 -7.75 16.59 18.30
N ASP A 673 -6.52 16.92 17.87
CA ASP A 673 -6.22 18.08 17.03
C ASP A 673 -6.47 17.81 15.53
N GLU A 674 -6.51 16.54 15.11
CA GLU A 674 -6.75 16.13 13.73
C GLU A 674 -8.23 15.94 13.40
N LEU A 675 -9.06 15.75 14.43
CA LEU A 675 -10.43 15.25 14.26
C LEU A 675 -11.48 16.20 14.85
N HIS A 676 -12.43 16.63 14.02
CA HIS A 676 -13.63 17.34 14.42
C HIS A 676 -14.86 16.42 14.35
N ILE A 677 -15.55 16.22 15.46
CA ILE A 677 -16.73 15.36 15.52
C ILE A 677 -17.99 16.22 15.32
N PHE A 678 -18.81 15.91 14.33
CA PHE A 678 -20.08 16.59 14.05
C PHE A 678 -21.25 15.74 14.53
N ALA A 679 -21.92 16.22 15.58
CA ALA A 679 -22.89 15.49 16.38
C ALA A 679 -24.29 16.12 16.31
N PRO A 680 -25.36 15.33 16.49
CA PRO A 680 -26.72 15.86 16.54
C PRO A 680 -26.95 16.62 17.86
N TRP A 681 -27.72 17.71 17.82
CA TRP A 681 -28.29 18.35 19.00
C TRP A 681 -29.64 17.73 19.37
N GLY A 682 -30.06 17.91 20.62
CA GLY A 682 -31.37 17.47 21.11
C GLY A 682 -31.44 16.00 21.55
N GLU A 683 -30.33 15.27 21.45
CA GLU A 683 -30.18 13.90 21.93
C GLU A 683 -29.66 13.91 23.38
N GLU A 684 -30.17 13.00 24.23
CA GLU A 684 -29.56 12.75 25.54
C GLU A 684 -28.16 12.16 25.32
N THR A 685 -27.13 12.85 25.82
CA THR A 685 -25.74 12.42 25.73
C THR A 685 -25.26 11.81 27.04
N GLU A 686 -24.61 10.64 26.95
CA GLU A 686 -23.93 10.01 28.10
C GLU A 686 -22.47 10.46 28.21
N LEU A 687 -21.95 11.16 27.20
CA LEU A 687 -20.57 11.65 27.13
C LEU A 687 -20.48 13.14 27.42
N VAL A 688 -19.35 13.53 28.02
CA VAL A 688 -18.90 14.92 28.11
C VAL A 688 -18.25 15.31 26.78
N ASP A 689 -18.82 16.32 26.11
CA ASP A 689 -18.29 16.82 24.84
C ASP A 689 -16.91 17.47 25.04
N LEU A 690 -15.92 16.97 24.32
CA LEU A 690 -14.59 17.57 24.22
C LEU A 690 -14.62 18.80 23.29
N PRO A 691 -13.62 19.69 23.32
CA PRO A 691 -13.59 20.91 22.49
C PRO A 691 -13.69 20.66 20.98
N ASN A 692 -13.33 19.46 20.53
CA ASN A 692 -13.41 19.04 19.13
C ASN A 692 -14.77 18.43 18.74
N VAL A 693 -15.75 18.38 19.64
CA VAL A 693 -17.13 17.92 19.39
C VAL A 693 -18.06 19.12 19.12
N HIS A 694 -18.75 19.09 17.99
CA HIS A 694 -19.63 20.17 17.51
C HIS A 694 -21.05 19.64 17.33
N ARG A 695 -21.98 20.08 18.17
CA ARG A 695 -23.42 19.73 18.09
C ARG A 695 -24.11 20.60 17.03
N ASN A 696 -23.94 20.24 15.75
CA ASN A 696 -24.22 21.13 14.62
C ASN A 696 -25.20 20.58 13.56
N TRP A 697 -25.87 19.45 13.82
CA TRP A 697 -26.98 18.96 13.01
C TRP A 697 -28.10 18.36 13.88
N ALA A 698 -29.18 17.85 13.28
CA ALA A 698 -30.29 17.22 14.00
C ALA A 698 -30.81 15.98 13.26
N LEU A 699 -31.41 15.04 13.98
CA LEU A 699 -32.14 13.93 13.35
C LEU A 699 -33.31 14.48 12.52
N GLU A 700 -33.55 13.83 11.39
CA GLU A 700 -34.54 14.22 10.38
C GLU A 700 -34.32 15.63 9.80
N ALA A 701 -33.09 16.16 9.88
CA ALA A 701 -32.78 17.48 9.36
C ALA A 701 -33.05 17.60 7.85
N ALA A 702 -33.73 18.69 7.48
CA ALA A 702 -33.96 19.05 6.09
C ALA A 702 -32.70 19.62 5.40
N THR A 703 -31.77 20.18 6.19
CA THR A 703 -30.55 20.86 5.71
C THR A 703 -29.37 20.59 6.63
N LEU A 704 -28.15 20.67 6.11
CA LEU A 704 -26.90 20.48 6.85
C LEU A 704 -25.99 21.72 6.81
N ASP A 705 -26.60 22.92 6.75
CA ASP A 705 -25.88 24.18 6.52
C ASP A 705 -24.83 24.50 7.59
N ARG A 706 -25.10 24.15 8.86
CA ARG A 706 -24.15 24.32 9.96
C ARG A 706 -22.94 23.39 9.84
N VAL A 707 -23.15 22.12 9.45
CA VAL A 707 -22.07 21.18 9.14
C VAL A 707 -21.22 21.71 7.98
N ILE A 708 -21.86 22.23 6.92
CA ILE A 708 -21.17 22.82 5.77
C ILE A 708 -20.32 24.03 6.18
N ALA A 709 -20.88 24.92 7.01
CA ALA A 709 -20.17 26.10 7.51
C ALA A 709 -18.97 25.72 8.39
N ASP A 710 -19.16 24.77 9.32
CA ASP A 710 -18.10 24.31 10.22
C ASP A 710 -17.00 23.57 9.46
N ALA A 711 -17.34 22.71 8.50
CA ALA A 711 -16.36 22.02 7.66
C ALA A 711 -15.43 23.01 6.91
N ARG A 712 -15.98 24.13 6.43
CA ARG A 712 -15.20 25.22 5.80
C ARG A 712 -14.39 26.00 6.83
N LYS A 713 -14.98 26.32 7.98
CA LYS A 713 -14.33 27.04 9.08
C LYS A 713 -13.10 26.31 9.60
N PHE A 714 -13.21 24.99 9.78
CA PHE A 714 -12.10 24.13 10.21
C PHE A 714 -11.18 23.74 9.05
N ALA A 715 -11.56 24.10 7.82
CA ALA A 715 -10.85 23.82 6.58
C ALA A 715 -10.46 22.34 6.45
N LEU A 716 -11.44 21.46 6.64
CA LEU A 716 -11.23 20.01 6.60
C LEU A 716 -10.62 19.56 5.26
N ASP A 717 -9.77 18.54 5.30
CA ASP A 717 -9.28 17.84 4.12
C ASP A 717 -10.26 16.73 3.67
N ALA A 718 -10.95 16.13 4.66
CA ALA A 718 -11.95 15.10 4.43
C ALA A 718 -13.11 15.18 5.43
N LEU A 719 -14.30 14.77 5.00
CA LEU A 719 -15.49 14.59 5.82
C LEU A 719 -16.00 13.15 5.67
N ILE A 720 -16.03 12.43 6.78
CA ILE A 720 -16.60 11.09 6.90
C ILE A 720 -18.03 11.23 7.41
N VAL A 721 -18.99 10.68 6.68
CA VAL A 721 -20.42 10.78 6.99
C VAL A 721 -20.95 9.38 7.27
N GLN A 722 -21.23 9.08 8.54
CA GLN A 722 -21.97 7.88 8.91
C GLN A 722 -23.45 8.10 8.63
N PHE A 723 -23.93 7.41 7.60
CA PHE A 723 -25.23 7.65 7.02
C PHE A 723 -26.20 6.50 7.32
N HIS A 724 -27.39 6.90 7.76
CA HIS A 724 -28.55 6.04 7.89
C HIS A 724 -29.79 6.81 7.41
N TRP A 725 -30.75 6.12 6.79
CA TRP A 725 -31.96 6.73 6.21
C TRP A 725 -32.83 7.51 7.20
N GLY A 726 -32.69 7.21 8.49
CA GLY A 726 -33.38 7.91 9.58
C GLY A 726 -32.65 9.14 10.13
N PHE A 727 -31.46 9.49 9.63
CA PHE A 727 -30.68 10.62 10.15
C PHE A 727 -31.06 11.94 9.48
N PHE A 728 -31.08 11.99 8.15
CA PHE A 728 -31.47 13.16 7.36
C PHE A 728 -31.79 12.73 5.93
N GLY A 729 -32.53 13.57 5.21
CA GLY A 729 -33.00 13.25 3.85
C GLY A 729 -31.90 13.24 2.79
N LEU A 730 -32.15 12.52 1.68
CA LEU A 730 -31.24 12.47 0.52
C LEU A 730 -30.89 13.87 -0.02
N GLY A 731 -31.86 14.79 -0.09
CA GLY A 731 -31.59 16.16 -0.56
C GLY A 731 -30.55 16.91 0.28
N ALA A 732 -30.54 16.69 1.60
CA ALA A 732 -29.55 17.26 2.50
C ALA A 732 -28.15 16.66 2.27
N LEU A 733 -28.09 15.32 2.10
CA LEU A 733 -26.85 14.61 1.76
C LEU A 733 -26.26 15.11 0.43
N LEU A 734 -27.07 15.18 -0.63
CA LEU A 734 -26.62 15.64 -1.95
C LEU A 734 -26.10 17.08 -1.91
N THR A 735 -26.79 17.95 -1.16
CA THR A 735 -26.34 19.33 -0.95
C THR A 735 -25.00 19.38 -0.21
N LEU A 736 -24.86 18.64 0.89
CA LEU A 736 -23.59 18.51 1.62
C LEU A 736 -22.46 18.06 0.69
N MET A 737 -22.65 16.98 -0.07
CA MET A 737 -21.64 16.44 -0.99
C MET A 737 -21.21 17.47 -2.04
N ARG A 738 -22.18 18.21 -2.62
CA ARG A 738 -21.89 19.27 -3.59
C ARG A 738 -21.08 20.40 -2.96
N GLU A 739 -21.48 20.87 -1.78
CA GLU A 739 -20.81 21.98 -1.09
C GLU A 739 -19.41 21.62 -0.58
N MET A 740 -19.20 20.37 -0.15
CA MET A 740 -17.88 19.84 0.23
C MET A 740 -16.96 19.73 -0.99
N ARG A 741 -17.46 19.18 -2.10
CA ARG A 741 -16.70 19.12 -3.37
C ARG A 741 -16.30 20.51 -3.85
N ALA A 742 -17.20 21.48 -3.79
CA ALA A 742 -16.92 22.87 -4.15
C ALA A 742 -15.84 23.51 -3.27
N ALA A 743 -15.71 23.07 -2.01
CA ALA A 743 -14.68 23.50 -1.07
C ALA A 743 -13.38 22.66 -1.17
N GLY A 744 -13.29 21.68 -2.07
CA GLY A 744 -12.13 20.78 -2.18
C GLY A 744 -12.04 19.73 -1.07
N ILE A 745 -13.10 19.54 -0.29
CA ILE A 745 -13.18 18.59 0.84
C ILE A 745 -13.65 17.24 0.31
N ARG A 746 -12.87 16.19 0.57
CA ARG A 746 -13.20 14.82 0.15
C ARG A 746 -14.32 14.26 1.03
N VAL A 747 -15.30 13.59 0.44
CA VAL A 747 -16.42 13.02 1.20
C VAL A 747 -16.37 11.50 1.15
N VAL A 748 -16.33 10.88 2.31
CA VAL A 748 -16.50 9.43 2.50
C VAL A 748 -17.85 9.20 3.15
N ILE A 749 -18.62 8.24 2.63
CA ILE A 749 -19.93 7.89 3.18
C ILE A 749 -19.84 6.46 3.72
N ASP A 750 -20.15 6.29 4.99
CA ASP A 750 -20.26 5.00 5.66
C ASP A 750 -21.74 4.62 5.77
N PHE A 751 -22.18 3.65 4.95
CA PHE A 751 -23.57 3.22 4.88
C PHE A 751 -23.87 2.13 5.90
N HIS A 752 -24.57 2.50 6.97
CA HIS A 752 -25.04 1.54 7.97
C HIS A 752 -26.28 0.75 7.55
N ASN A 753 -26.92 1.10 6.43
CA ASN A 753 -28.05 0.35 5.85
C ASN A 753 -28.21 0.67 4.37
N THR A 754 -28.20 -0.34 3.49
CA THR A 754 -28.58 -0.18 2.08
C THR A 754 -29.89 -0.89 1.70
N ARG A 755 -30.44 -1.74 2.57
CA ARG A 755 -31.66 -2.53 2.30
C ARG A 755 -32.93 -1.69 2.32
N SER A 756 -32.99 -0.71 3.22
CA SER A 756 -34.16 0.16 3.41
C SER A 756 -34.05 1.46 2.60
N ALA A 757 -33.27 1.46 1.53
CA ALA A 757 -33.11 2.62 0.68
C ALA A 757 -34.46 3.03 0.05
N PRO A 758 -34.83 4.32 0.08
CA PRO A 758 -36.03 4.80 -0.61
C PRO A 758 -35.84 4.65 -2.12
N ALA A 759 -36.94 4.55 -2.89
CA ALA A 759 -36.88 4.42 -4.34
C ALA A 759 -36.06 5.55 -5.02
N ALA A 760 -36.12 6.76 -4.45
CA ALA A 760 -35.33 7.91 -4.90
C ALA A 760 -33.81 7.66 -4.88
N ALA A 761 -33.30 6.72 -4.07
CA ALA A 761 -31.88 6.36 -4.05
C ALA A 761 -31.38 5.72 -5.36
N ALA A 762 -32.30 5.17 -6.17
CA ALA A 762 -31.99 4.60 -7.48
C ALA A 762 -32.09 5.64 -8.62
N GLU A 763 -32.47 6.88 -8.33
CA GLU A 763 -32.52 7.94 -9.32
C GLU A 763 -31.11 8.27 -9.84
N GLN A 764 -31.02 8.53 -11.15
CA GLN A 764 -29.72 8.69 -11.81
C GLN A 764 -28.91 9.87 -11.26
N GLU A 765 -29.56 10.93 -10.78
CA GLU A 765 -28.89 12.06 -10.12
C GLU A 765 -28.21 11.64 -8.82
N VAL A 766 -28.89 10.83 -7.99
CA VAL A 766 -28.36 10.32 -6.73
C VAL A 766 -27.17 9.39 -6.98
N VAL A 767 -27.32 8.46 -7.92
CA VAL A 767 -26.25 7.54 -8.31
C VAL A 767 -25.02 8.32 -8.80
N ARG A 768 -25.20 9.35 -9.63
CA ARG A 768 -24.08 10.21 -10.08
C ARG A 768 -23.41 10.97 -8.94
N ALA A 769 -24.18 11.45 -7.96
CA ALA A 769 -23.62 12.12 -6.80
C ALA A 769 -22.79 11.16 -5.94
N LEU A 770 -23.33 9.98 -5.63
CA LEU A 770 -22.66 8.91 -4.88
C LEU A 770 -21.41 8.39 -5.59
N ALA A 771 -21.45 8.26 -6.92
CA ALA A 771 -20.28 7.89 -7.73
C ALA A 771 -19.13 8.91 -7.63
N GLY A 772 -19.44 10.16 -7.25
CA GLY A 772 -18.44 11.21 -7.03
C GLY A 772 -18.07 11.42 -5.56
N ALA A 773 -18.47 10.53 -4.65
CA ALA A 773 -17.87 10.43 -3.32
C ALA A 773 -16.47 9.80 -3.44
N GLU A 774 -15.56 10.16 -2.53
CA GLU A 774 -14.22 9.54 -2.45
C GLU A 774 -14.36 8.04 -2.21
N ARG A 775 -15.22 7.65 -1.25
CA ARG A 775 -15.50 6.26 -0.89
C ARG A 775 -16.93 6.08 -0.39
N LEU A 776 -17.52 4.93 -0.72
CA LEU A 776 -18.75 4.41 -0.14
C LEU A 776 -18.40 3.14 0.64
N LEU A 777 -18.36 3.23 1.96
CA LEU A 777 -18.09 2.10 2.84
C LEU A 777 -19.40 1.36 3.11
N VAL A 778 -19.36 0.03 3.05
CA VAL A 778 -20.48 -0.84 3.36
C VAL A 778 -20.01 -2.03 4.18
N HIS A 779 -20.90 -2.63 4.98
CA HIS A 779 -20.49 -3.64 5.95
C HIS A 779 -20.71 -5.10 5.50
N THR A 780 -21.42 -5.33 4.39
CA THR A 780 -21.72 -6.68 3.90
C THR A 780 -21.56 -6.81 2.37
N LEU A 781 -21.29 -8.04 1.90
CA LEU A 781 -21.30 -8.40 0.47
C LEU A 781 -22.63 -8.06 -0.21
N ASP A 782 -23.71 -8.27 0.52
CA ASP A 782 -25.08 -7.95 0.13
C ASP A 782 -25.25 -6.45 -0.17
N ASP A 783 -24.65 -5.58 0.65
CA ASP A 783 -24.66 -4.13 0.42
C ASP A 783 -23.86 -3.77 -0.84
N MET A 784 -22.69 -4.38 -1.04
CA MET A 784 -21.89 -4.18 -2.24
C MET A 784 -22.66 -4.60 -3.50
N GLN A 785 -23.37 -5.73 -3.44
CA GLN A 785 -24.16 -6.22 -4.56
C GLN A 785 -25.34 -5.31 -4.88
N ARG A 786 -26.00 -4.74 -3.86
CA ARG A 786 -27.06 -3.73 -4.06
C ARG A 786 -26.52 -2.46 -4.72
N LEU A 787 -25.41 -1.92 -4.25
CA LEU A 787 -24.79 -0.74 -4.87
C LEU A 787 -24.31 -1.03 -6.30
N LYS A 788 -23.71 -2.21 -6.55
CA LYS A 788 -23.33 -2.65 -7.90
C LYS A 788 -24.53 -2.68 -8.85
N ALA A 789 -25.69 -3.15 -8.39
CA ALA A 789 -26.91 -3.19 -9.19
C ALA A 789 -27.41 -1.78 -9.60
N LEU A 790 -27.01 -0.74 -8.86
CA LEU A 790 -27.26 0.67 -9.19
C LEU A 790 -26.17 1.28 -10.10
N GLY A 791 -25.14 0.51 -10.46
CA GLY A 791 -23.98 1.00 -11.22
C GLY A 791 -22.86 1.58 -10.34
N LEU A 792 -22.91 1.38 -9.02
CA LEU A 792 -21.89 1.82 -8.06
C LEU A 792 -21.00 0.65 -7.66
N SER A 793 -19.80 0.58 -8.24
CA SER A 793 -18.81 -0.44 -7.88
C SER A 793 -17.39 0.12 -7.76
N ALA A 794 -17.07 1.19 -8.49
CA ALA A 794 -15.72 1.73 -8.58
C ALA A 794 -15.19 2.36 -7.27
N ASN A 795 -16.07 2.96 -6.46
CA ASN A 795 -15.72 3.62 -5.21
C ASN A 795 -16.34 2.94 -3.97
N VAL A 796 -16.83 1.71 -4.11
CA VAL A 796 -17.44 0.94 -3.01
C VAL A 796 -16.41 0.05 -2.33
N ALA A 797 -16.42 0.05 -0.99
CA ALA A 797 -15.50 -0.70 -0.15
C ALA A 797 -16.25 -1.59 0.84
N LEU A 798 -15.79 -2.83 1.02
CA LEU A 798 -16.16 -3.58 2.22
C LEU A 798 -15.39 -3.02 3.40
N PHE A 799 -16.12 -2.57 4.42
CA PHE A 799 -15.61 -2.08 5.68
C PHE A 799 -16.35 -2.82 6.81
N PRO A 800 -15.90 -4.03 7.17
CA PRO A 800 -16.57 -4.83 8.19
C PRO A 800 -16.50 -4.12 9.54
N LEU A 801 -17.58 -4.23 10.32
CA LEU A 801 -17.61 -3.65 11.67
C LEU A 801 -16.64 -4.42 12.58
N ALA A 802 -15.78 -3.68 13.29
CA ALA A 802 -14.78 -4.25 14.19
C ALA A 802 -15.45 -4.90 15.40
N VAL A 803 -14.94 -6.06 15.81
CA VAL A 803 -15.19 -6.64 17.14
C VAL A 803 -14.07 -6.15 18.05
N TYR A 804 -14.41 -5.25 18.98
CA TYR A 804 -13.45 -4.73 19.94
C TYR A 804 -13.19 -5.74 21.07
N PRO A 805 -12.01 -5.72 21.71
CA PRO A 805 -11.70 -6.63 22.81
C PRO A 805 -12.61 -6.32 24.01
N ILE A 806 -13.53 -7.23 24.32
CA ILE A 806 -14.37 -7.14 25.52
C ILE A 806 -13.64 -7.86 26.65
N ALA A 807 -13.46 -7.17 27.78
CA ALA A 807 -12.86 -7.75 28.98
C ALA A 807 -13.64 -8.99 29.42
N GLN A 808 -12.96 -10.12 29.57
CA GLN A 808 -13.62 -11.36 29.97
C GLN A 808 -13.92 -11.33 31.47
N PRO A 809 -15.17 -11.56 31.89
CA PRO A 809 -15.52 -11.58 33.30
C PRO A 809 -14.85 -12.77 33.99
N THR A 810 -14.47 -12.59 35.25
CA THR A 810 -13.95 -13.69 36.08
C THR A 810 -15.09 -14.66 36.48
N PRO A 811 -14.79 -15.93 36.79
CA PRO A 811 -15.80 -16.86 37.31
C PRO A 811 -16.53 -16.31 38.55
N ALA A 812 -15.86 -15.56 39.41
CA ALA A 812 -16.45 -14.95 40.60
C ALA A 812 -17.45 -13.84 40.26
N THR A 813 -17.12 -12.97 39.29
CA THR A 813 -18.04 -11.92 38.82
C THR A 813 -19.23 -12.52 38.07
N VAL A 814 -19.03 -13.58 37.29
CA VAL A 814 -20.13 -14.30 36.63
C VAL A 814 -21.07 -14.91 37.68
N GLU A 815 -20.53 -15.58 38.71
CA GLU A 815 -21.36 -16.20 39.74
C GLU A 815 -22.11 -15.16 40.59
N ALA A 816 -21.47 -14.03 40.92
CA ALA A 816 -22.11 -12.92 41.62
C ALA A 816 -23.29 -12.35 40.81
N GLU A 817 -23.13 -12.16 39.50
CA GLU A 817 -24.20 -11.66 38.62
C GLU A 817 -25.31 -12.71 38.43
N ARG A 818 -24.95 -13.99 38.28
CA ARG A 818 -25.94 -15.08 38.26
C ARG A 818 -26.72 -15.13 39.57
N GLN A 819 -26.08 -14.89 40.70
CA GLN A 819 -26.75 -14.81 42.00
C GLN A 819 -27.67 -13.60 42.11
N ARG A 820 -27.22 -12.43 41.65
CA ARG A 820 -28.02 -11.20 41.63
C ARG A 820 -29.27 -11.35 40.78
N LEU A 821 -29.18 -12.07 39.66
CA LEU A 821 -30.28 -12.30 38.72
C LEU A 821 -31.11 -13.56 39.03
N GLY A 822 -30.77 -14.33 40.07
CA GLY A 822 -31.47 -15.57 40.44
C GLY A 822 -31.31 -16.70 39.42
N LEU A 823 -30.20 -16.73 38.69
CA LEU A 823 -29.91 -17.66 37.60
C LEU A 823 -29.02 -18.84 38.03
N GLN A 824 -28.79 -19.06 39.33
CA GLN A 824 -27.95 -20.17 39.78
C GLN A 824 -28.52 -21.53 39.35
N GLY A 825 -27.67 -22.42 38.85
CA GLY A 825 -28.08 -23.75 38.37
C GLY A 825 -28.93 -23.76 37.09
N ARG A 826 -29.24 -22.60 36.49
CA ARG A 826 -30.00 -22.50 35.23
C ARG A 826 -29.10 -22.57 34.00
N GLU A 827 -29.62 -23.12 32.91
CA GLU A 827 -28.99 -23.04 31.59
C GLU A 827 -29.49 -21.78 30.87
N VAL A 828 -28.64 -20.75 30.83
CA VAL A 828 -29.07 -19.41 30.39
C VAL A 828 -28.89 -19.25 28.89
N VAL A 829 -29.97 -18.89 28.20
CA VAL A 829 -29.96 -18.39 26.82
C VAL A 829 -30.08 -16.87 26.89
N GLY A 830 -29.12 -16.14 26.31
CA GLY A 830 -29.08 -14.68 26.34
C GLY A 830 -29.59 -14.04 25.04
N SER A 831 -30.29 -12.92 25.16
CA SER A 831 -30.62 -11.99 24.07
C SER A 831 -30.27 -10.57 24.52
N TYR A 832 -29.68 -9.76 23.65
CA TYR A 832 -29.27 -8.39 23.96
C TYR A 832 -29.60 -7.41 22.83
N GLY A 833 -29.84 -6.13 23.18
CA GLY A 833 -30.03 -5.01 22.25
C GLY A 833 -31.43 -4.39 22.31
N PHE A 834 -31.73 -3.35 21.51
CA PHE A 834 -33.01 -2.65 21.64
C PHE A 834 -34.26 -3.53 21.39
N LEU A 835 -35.30 -3.32 22.21
CA LEU A 835 -36.62 -3.94 22.08
C LEU A 835 -37.39 -3.27 20.94
N LEU A 836 -37.26 -3.82 19.73
CA LEU A 836 -37.90 -3.31 18.51
C LEU A 836 -38.64 -4.44 17.75
N PRO A 837 -39.77 -4.17 17.08
CA PRO A 837 -40.61 -5.21 16.46
C PRO A 837 -39.89 -6.12 15.45
N HIS A 838 -38.94 -5.57 14.70
CA HIS A 838 -38.21 -6.32 13.66
C HIS A 838 -37.12 -7.25 14.21
N LYS A 839 -36.88 -7.24 15.53
CA LYS A 839 -35.82 -8.04 16.17
C LYS A 839 -36.24 -9.48 16.45
N GLY A 840 -37.51 -9.82 16.27
CA GLY A 840 -38.01 -11.19 16.44
C GLY A 840 -38.04 -11.67 17.89
N LEU A 841 -38.08 -10.75 18.86
CA LEU A 841 -38.03 -11.07 20.30
C LEU A 841 -39.26 -11.86 20.77
N LEU A 842 -40.41 -11.63 20.14
CA LEU A 842 -41.63 -12.39 20.43
C LEU A 842 -41.46 -13.86 20.06
N GLN A 843 -40.91 -14.15 18.88
CA GLN A 843 -40.65 -15.51 18.41
C GLN A 843 -39.65 -16.24 19.32
N LEU A 844 -38.68 -15.51 19.89
CA LEU A 844 -37.74 -16.06 20.85
C LEU A 844 -38.45 -16.54 22.13
N VAL A 845 -39.40 -15.74 22.66
CA VAL A 845 -40.24 -16.15 23.80
C VAL A 845 -41.13 -17.34 23.43
N GLU A 846 -41.73 -17.34 22.23
CA GLU A 846 -42.59 -18.42 21.76
C GLU A 846 -41.86 -19.76 21.55
N ALA A 847 -40.54 -19.72 21.36
CA ALA A 847 -39.72 -20.92 21.26
C ALA A 847 -39.44 -21.58 22.63
N MET A 848 -39.60 -20.86 23.75
CA MET A 848 -39.23 -21.35 25.08
C MET A 848 -39.98 -22.61 25.53
N PRO A 849 -41.30 -22.78 25.31
CA PRO A 849 -41.98 -24.03 25.69
C PRO A 849 -41.37 -25.28 25.05
N ALA A 850 -40.98 -25.18 23.77
CA ALA A 850 -40.34 -26.29 23.06
C ALA A 850 -38.92 -26.58 23.56
N LEU A 851 -38.19 -25.53 23.99
CA LEU A 851 -36.88 -25.68 24.62
C LEU A 851 -36.99 -26.33 26.01
N LEU A 852 -37.92 -25.85 26.85
CA LEU A 852 -38.14 -26.36 28.21
C LEU A 852 -38.55 -27.84 28.22
N ALA A 853 -39.28 -28.30 27.20
CA ALA A 853 -39.62 -29.72 27.04
C ALA A 853 -38.39 -30.63 26.90
N GLN A 854 -37.27 -30.09 26.40
CA GLN A 854 -36.01 -30.82 26.23
C GLN A 854 -34.96 -30.46 27.29
N ARG A 855 -35.03 -29.24 27.83
CA ARG A 855 -34.09 -28.66 28.80
C ARG A 855 -34.88 -28.01 29.94
N PRO A 856 -35.32 -28.78 30.95
CA PRO A 856 -36.18 -28.27 32.02
C PRO A 856 -35.56 -27.14 32.85
N ASP A 857 -34.24 -26.96 32.81
CA ASP A 857 -33.49 -25.93 33.53
C ASP A 857 -33.14 -24.70 32.66
N ALA A 858 -33.61 -24.66 31.41
CA ALA A 858 -33.38 -23.51 30.54
C ALA A 858 -34.05 -22.24 31.08
N HIS A 859 -33.37 -21.11 30.90
CA HIS A 859 -33.85 -19.78 31.27
C HIS A 859 -33.48 -18.77 30.20
N LEU A 860 -34.42 -17.91 29.80
CA LEU A 860 -34.19 -16.86 28.82
C LEU A 860 -33.89 -15.54 29.53
N LEU A 861 -32.66 -15.03 29.37
CA LEU A 861 -32.26 -13.71 29.83
C LEU A 861 -32.31 -12.72 28.66
N MET A 862 -33.29 -11.82 28.68
CA MET A 862 -33.51 -10.80 27.67
C MET A 862 -33.04 -9.45 28.20
N VAL A 863 -31.82 -9.04 27.84
CA VAL A 863 -31.27 -7.71 28.13
C VAL A 863 -31.62 -6.78 26.98
N ASN A 864 -32.89 -6.40 26.92
CA ASN A 864 -33.45 -5.71 25.77
C ASN A 864 -34.03 -4.33 26.12
N ALA A 865 -33.18 -3.30 25.95
CA ALA A 865 -33.50 -1.92 26.34
C ALA A 865 -34.64 -1.30 25.52
N LEU A 866 -35.46 -0.46 26.16
CA LEU A 866 -36.45 0.37 25.46
C LEU A 866 -35.74 1.49 24.69
N TYR A 867 -36.11 1.70 23.43
CA TYR A 867 -35.53 2.77 22.62
C TYR A 867 -36.26 4.11 22.82
N SER A 868 -37.58 4.13 22.58
CA SER A 868 -38.47 5.23 22.95
C SER A 868 -39.87 4.67 23.25
N PRO A 869 -40.72 5.38 24.02
CA PRO A 869 -42.08 4.94 24.28
C PRO A 869 -42.88 4.66 23.00
N GLU A 870 -42.70 5.48 21.96
CA GLU A 870 -43.40 5.37 20.67
C GLU A 870 -42.92 4.17 19.87
N ARG A 871 -41.61 3.86 19.90
CA ARG A 871 -41.00 2.81 19.07
C ARG A 871 -41.00 1.43 19.74
N SER A 872 -40.88 1.37 21.06
CA SER A 872 -40.78 0.11 21.82
C SER A 872 -42.04 -0.24 22.61
N GLY A 873 -42.90 0.72 22.95
CA GLY A 873 -43.98 0.51 23.93
C GLY A 873 -45.07 -0.48 23.51
N ALA A 874 -45.37 -0.58 22.21
CA ALA A 874 -46.33 -1.58 21.71
C ALA A 874 -45.76 -3.00 21.76
N GLU A 875 -44.49 -3.16 21.35
CA GLU A 875 -43.82 -4.45 21.33
C GLU A 875 -43.50 -4.95 22.74
N HIS A 876 -43.10 -4.05 23.63
CA HIS A 876 -42.87 -4.37 25.04
C HIS A 876 -44.12 -4.95 25.71
N ARG A 877 -45.28 -4.33 25.48
CA ARG A 877 -46.57 -4.85 25.99
C ARG A 877 -46.88 -6.24 25.42
N ARG A 878 -46.76 -6.42 24.11
CA ARG A 878 -46.97 -7.73 23.46
C ARG A 878 -46.07 -8.81 24.04
N LEU A 879 -44.81 -8.47 24.31
CA LEU A 879 -43.84 -9.39 24.87
C LEU A 879 -44.24 -9.82 26.30
N LEU A 880 -44.63 -8.87 27.16
CA LEU A 880 -45.09 -9.15 28.53
C LEU A 880 -46.37 -9.98 28.56
N ASP A 881 -47.35 -9.63 27.71
CA ASP A 881 -48.59 -10.37 27.56
C ASP A 881 -48.29 -11.81 27.16
N ARG A 882 -47.39 -12.01 26.18
CA ARG A 882 -47.05 -13.34 25.68
C ARG A 882 -46.30 -14.19 26.69
N ILE A 883 -45.37 -13.61 27.45
CA ILE A 883 -44.67 -14.29 28.55
C ILE A 883 -45.70 -14.79 29.58
N THR A 884 -46.70 -13.96 29.88
CA THR A 884 -47.77 -14.30 30.82
C THR A 884 -48.67 -15.41 30.30
N GLU A 885 -49.13 -15.29 29.05
CA GLU A 885 -49.98 -16.29 28.38
C GLU A 885 -49.33 -17.68 28.32
N LEU A 886 -48.02 -17.74 28.12
CA LEU A 886 -47.25 -18.98 28.04
C LEU A 886 -46.83 -19.50 29.43
N GLY A 887 -47.13 -18.78 30.51
CA GLY A 887 -46.76 -19.17 31.87
C GLY A 887 -45.25 -19.18 32.12
N LEU A 888 -44.50 -18.28 31.46
CA LEU A 888 -43.02 -18.26 31.46
C LEU A 888 -42.41 -17.28 32.47
N GLY A 889 -43.19 -16.76 33.41
CA GLY A 889 -42.75 -15.70 34.34
C GLY A 889 -41.56 -16.06 35.23
N ASP A 890 -41.36 -17.35 35.55
CA ASP A 890 -40.20 -17.86 36.28
C ASP A 890 -39.03 -18.31 35.38
N ARG A 891 -39.21 -18.25 34.04
CA ARG A 891 -38.29 -18.76 33.01
C ARG A 891 -37.77 -17.71 32.05
N VAL A 892 -38.29 -16.49 32.12
CA VAL A 892 -37.86 -15.36 31.30
C VAL A 892 -37.56 -14.18 32.22
N THR A 893 -36.33 -13.67 32.17
CA THR A 893 -35.95 -12.42 32.81
C THR A 893 -35.83 -11.35 31.73
N LEU A 894 -36.66 -10.32 31.79
CA LEU A 894 -36.61 -9.17 30.87
C LEU A 894 -36.04 -7.95 31.59
N ILE A 895 -34.87 -7.49 31.14
CA ILE A 895 -34.23 -6.26 31.59
C ILE A 895 -34.41 -5.22 30.48
N THR A 896 -35.18 -4.17 30.78
CA THR A 896 -35.53 -3.11 29.82
C THR A 896 -34.71 -1.84 29.95
N ASP A 897 -33.84 -1.78 30.96
CA ASP A 897 -32.93 -0.67 31.15
C ASP A 897 -31.82 -0.72 30.10
N PHE A 898 -31.39 0.46 29.65
CA PHE A 898 -30.17 0.57 28.87
C PHE A 898 -28.99 0.33 29.81
N LEU A 899 -28.20 -0.71 29.52
CA LEU A 899 -27.00 -1.02 30.29
C LEU A 899 -25.78 -0.48 29.54
N PRO A 900 -24.87 0.25 30.21
CA PRO A 900 -23.57 0.59 29.64
C PRO A 900 -22.76 -0.69 29.36
N GLU A 901 -21.67 -0.55 28.60
CA GLU A 901 -20.80 -1.69 28.26
C GLU A 901 -19.99 -2.22 29.46
N GLU A 902 -19.81 -1.40 30.50
CA GLU A 902 -19.23 -1.78 31.80
C GLU A 902 -20.20 -2.61 32.65
#